data_AF-A0A1V5UQH7-F1
#
_entry.id   AF-A0A1V5UQH7-F1
#
_cell.length_a   1.000
_cell.length_b   1.000
_cell.length_c   1.000
_cell.angle_alpha   90.00
_cell.angle_beta   90.00
_cell.angle_gamma   90.00
#
_symmetry.space_group_name_H-M   'P 1'
#
loop_
_entity.id
_entity.type
_entity.pdbx_description
1 polymer ?
#
loop_
_entity_poly.entity_id
_entity_poly.type
_entity_poly.pdbx_seq_one_letter_code
_entity_poly.pdbx_strand_id
1 'polypeptide(L)'
;MIFSKTEILDFSNFLIKAAGVSREALGDLIEEARASGFVEILVPPFLIRQAAEKLKGSNIKIAAIIDFPYGLSSVEEKSAQAKSAAAAGASIIEISPNALTIKDGDLKIFEAEYALIASLIQKTKGATVRVAVNELILSDLERDSLCHYLSLKKIPYRVISLNSVSSSSALYSFTEDLENKIVRVNLKERSVKFETVASLFEKADEKERSFLFGRALCSAVICSETAPESLHSPETGRLVIAPAALAASDLSSSDIVSVGAKNPRNGHVKIISRPSRAARALARLGVAALIIEGPAEGFHYLLKISAGSVQIVSGENYLGLNVYEAAARIRSAYGEGVSYFIQSPMAAFDSPIATVSADDVSGSPEIQFGGGFGLLMKNFGLNAVVIDTKEHEGFWDNIAGDKKHEYERLLALFADAVNKNHIVKEHIKPYGTASLIMPLYETGALPLAFFTRFESQGVSKISGAALRDSVIKRKGECGASCARNCVIKCKNIYLDDKKQKSAYIEYEHLAGFAAMNEIYDIELTAKLLRFCREKGLDFIELSYSIGELIRSGAIKGKPQEILTGCLSEIEKQTIAGKILLKGAFASAIAFGKDAPMTVAGEALPPYDPRALMSLGVSYLTSPIGSEEKSAGFTVPVSVQKSGGFVAGNKTEGQLELSRNMQVAYYLMDTIGICHNAVYPLLENPDLWNLLVKLISLRYNIKLSVQDITKFVKKMIKEESLYNKAAGGKNRPSLPRIFYEAPNPVSKSAFGFSEDALEKIFDAW
;
A
#
# COMPACT_ATOMS: atom_id res chain seq x y z
N MET A 1 17.97 5.14 -11.81
CA MET A 1 17.41 4.70 -13.10
C MET A 1 16.53 3.51 -12.76
N ILE A 2 15.21 3.59 -12.95
CA ILE A 2 14.28 2.52 -12.57
C ILE A 2 14.20 1.58 -13.76
N PHE A 3 14.64 0.34 -13.57
CA PHE A 3 14.58 -0.68 -14.61
C PHE A 3 13.16 -0.80 -15.13
N SER A 4 13.05 -0.85 -16.46
CA SER A 4 11.77 -1.13 -17.09
C SER A 4 11.34 -2.56 -16.76
N LYS A 5 10.01 -2.81 -16.75
CA LYS A 5 9.29 -4.11 -16.63
C LYS A 5 10.01 -5.33 -17.24
N THR A 6 10.87 -5.06 -18.19
CA THR A 6 11.59 -5.93 -19.09
C THR A 6 12.96 -6.43 -18.59
N GLU A 7 13.58 -5.82 -17.57
CA GLU A 7 14.99 -6.12 -17.22
C GLU A 7 15.15 -6.96 -15.94
N ILE A 8 14.07 -7.25 -15.21
CA ILE A 8 14.14 -7.82 -13.86
C ILE A 8 13.20 -9.01 -13.73
N LEU A 9 13.67 -10.19 -14.14
CA LEU A 9 13.35 -11.42 -13.44
C LEU A 9 14.45 -12.47 -13.66
N ASP A 10 14.96 -12.97 -12.54
CA ASP A 10 15.80 -14.14 -12.32
C ASP A 10 17.09 -14.38 -13.16
N PHE A 11 17.82 -13.30 -13.44
CA PHE A 11 19.15 -13.38 -14.05
C PHE A 11 20.16 -14.21 -13.24
N SER A 12 20.02 -14.31 -11.92
CA SER A 12 20.90 -15.13 -11.08
C SER A 12 20.69 -16.62 -11.30
N ASN A 13 19.42 -17.04 -11.43
CA ASN A 13 19.04 -18.40 -11.81
C ASN A 13 19.59 -18.73 -13.18
N PHE A 14 19.44 -17.75 -14.05
CA PHE A 14 19.98 -17.78 -15.39
C PHE A 14 21.52 -17.80 -15.40
N LEU A 15 22.24 -17.08 -14.54
CA LEU A 15 23.71 -17.10 -14.42
C LEU A 15 24.23 -18.47 -14.03
N ILE A 16 23.58 -19.11 -13.06
CA ILE A 16 23.92 -20.47 -12.61
C ILE A 16 23.64 -21.48 -13.74
N LYS A 17 22.50 -21.36 -14.45
CA LYS A 17 22.21 -22.17 -15.64
C LYS A 17 23.23 -21.88 -16.77
N ALA A 18 23.48 -20.62 -17.10
CA ALA A 18 24.33 -20.14 -18.21
C ALA A 18 25.81 -20.44 -18.02
N ALA A 19 26.30 -20.50 -16.78
CA ALA A 19 27.64 -20.97 -16.45
C ALA A 19 27.86 -22.45 -16.85
N GLY A 20 26.79 -23.20 -17.16
CA GLY A 20 26.81 -24.57 -17.67
C GLY A 20 26.08 -24.78 -19.00
N VAL A 21 25.65 -23.74 -19.72
CA VAL A 21 24.91 -23.89 -20.99
C VAL A 21 25.84 -24.38 -22.10
N SER A 22 25.66 -25.64 -22.51
CA SER A 22 26.26 -26.17 -23.73
C SER A 22 25.62 -25.51 -24.97
N ARG A 23 26.21 -25.74 -26.15
CA ARG A 23 25.59 -25.32 -27.42
C ARG A 23 24.18 -25.92 -27.62
N GLU A 24 23.90 -27.09 -27.04
CA GLU A 24 22.58 -27.71 -27.08
C GLU A 24 21.60 -27.00 -26.13
N ALA A 25 22.00 -26.73 -24.89
CA ALA A 25 21.15 -26.13 -23.86
C ALA A 25 20.73 -24.66 -24.14
N LEU A 26 21.42 -23.97 -25.06
CA LEU A 26 21.07 -22.60 -25.46
C LEU A 26 19.67 -22.51 -26.09
N GLY A 27 19.20 -23.58 -26.74
CA GLY A 27 17.85 -23.64 -27.30
C GLY A 27 16.78 -23.58 -26.22
N ASP A 28 16.89 -24.46 -25.23
CA ASP A 28 15.94 -24.57 -24.11
C ASP A 28 15.86 -23.26 -23.33
N LEU A 29 17.01 -22.62 -23.13
CA LEU A 29 17.14 -21.32 -22.47
C LEU A 29 16.35 -20.21 -23.17
N ILE A 30 16.40 -20.18 -24.50
CA ILE A 30 15.65 -19.22 -25.32
C ILE A 30 14.15 -19.51 -25.29
N GLU A 31 13.75 -20.78 -25.31
CA GLU A 31 12.34 -21.14 -25.23
C GLU A 31 11.75 -20.87 -23.84
N GLU A 32 12.48 -21.14 -22.77
CA GLU A 32 12.12 -20.75 -21.40
C GLU A 32 11.98 -19.22 -21.32
N ALA A 33 12.92 -18.49 -21.93
CA ALA A 33 12.88 -17.04 -22.01
C ALA A 33 11.59 -16.55 -22.69
N ARG A 34 11.21 -17.17 -23.82
CA ARG A 34 10.00 -16.83 -24.57
C ARG A 34 8.72 -17.17 -23.79
N ALA A 35 8.63 -18.38 -23.25
CA ALA A 35 7.44 -18.89 -22.57
C ALA A 35 7.07 -18.04 -21.34
N SER A 36 8.09 -17.51 -20.66
CA SER A 36 7.91 -16.69 -19.46
C SER A 36 7.85 -15.18 -19.76
N GLY A 37 7.95 -14.79 -21.03
CA GLY A 37 7.84 -13.39 -21.46
C GLY A 37 9.07 -12.52 -21.15
N PHE A 38 10.25 -13.14 -20.99
CA PHE A 38 11.49 -12.41 -20.80
C PHE A 38 11.86 -11.61 -22.03
N VAL A 39 12.62 -10.52 -21.84
CA VAL A 39 13.18 -9.75 -22.95
C VAL A 39 14.68 -9.58 -22.85
N GLU A 40 15.33 -10.34 -21.97
CA GLU A 40 16.77 -10.35 -21.85
C GLU A 40 17.24 -11.73 -21.41
N ILE A 41 18.34 -12.21 -21.99
CA ILE A 41 19.05 -13.41 -21.56
C ILE A 41 20.54 -13.10 -21.39
N LEU A 42 21.19 -13.66 -20.37
CA LEU A 42 22.65 -13.67 -20.34
C LEU A 42 23.16 -14.68 -21.36
N VAL A 43 24.28 -14.45 -22.00
CA VAL A 43 24.91 -15.48 -22.83
C VAL A 43 26.41 -15.43 -22.61
N PRO A 44 27.05 -16.58 -22.33
CA PRO A 44 28.52 -16.65 -22.29
C PRO A 44 29.11 -16.11 -23.60
N PRO A 45 30.23 -15.36 -23.55
CA PRO A 45 30.76 -14.66 -24.73
C PRO A 45 30.88 -15.50 -26.01
N PHE A 46 31.28 -16.78 -25.90
CA PHE A 46 31.46 -17.66 -27.05
C PHE A 46 30.15 -18.12 -27.72
N LEU A 47 28.99 -17.99 -27.05
CA LEU A 47 27.67 -18.37 -27.56
C LEU A 47 26.86 -17.20 -28.11
N ILE A 48 27.32 -15.95 -27.93
CA ILE A 48 26.56 -14.75 -28.29
C ILE A 48 26.13 -14.76 -29.76
N ARG A 49 27.02 -15.14 -30.69
CA ARG A 49 26.68 -15.20 -32.13
C ARG A 49 25.56 -16.18 -32.41
N GLN A 50 25.62 -17.37 -31.80
CA GLN A 50 24.60 -18.40 -31.96
C GLN A 50 23.25 -17.95 -31.35
N ALA A 51 23.28 -17.27 -30.21
CA ALA A 51 22.09 -16.70 -29.59
C ALA A 51 21.49 -15.60 -30.48
N ALA A 52 22.32 -14.71 -31.03
CA ALA A 52 21.88 -13.64 -31.93
C ALA A 52 21.22 -14.18 -33.20
N GLU A 53 21.74 -15.28 -33.75
CA GLU A 53 21.11 -15.99 -34.87
C GLU A 53 19.74 -16.56 -34.49
N LYS A 54 19.65 -17.27 -33.36
CA LYS A 54 18.39 -17.88 -32.86
C LYS A 54 17.33 -16.85 -32.42
N LEU A 55 17.77 -15.66 -32.01
CA LEU A 55 16.91 -14.57 -31.55
C LEU A 55 16.66 -13.50 -32.63
N LYS A 56 17.03 -13.75 -33.88
CA LYS A 56 16.79 -12.80 -34.97
C LYS A 56 15.29 -12.49 -35.10
N GLY A 57 14.93 -11.20 -34.99
CA GLY A 57 13.54 -10.74 -35.01
C GLY A 57 12.79 -10.89 -33.68
N SER A 58 13.43 -11.42 -32.64
CA SER A 58 12.90 -11.44 -31.27
C SER A 58 13.11 -10.08 -30.58
N ASN A 59 12.25 -9.78 -29.61
CA ASN A 59 12.45 -8.64 -28.70
C ASN A 59 13.37 -8.98 -27.50
N ILE A 60 13.88 -10.22 -27.43
CA ILE A 60 14.82 -10.66 -26.38
C ILE A 60 16.22 -10.11 -26.68
N LYS A 61 16.73 -9.27 -25.78
CA LYS A 61 18.08 -8.73 -25.78
C LYS A 61 19.08 -9.78 -25.28
N ILE A 62 20.30 -9.73 -25.80
CA ILE A 62 21.40 -10.58 -25.33
C ILE A 62 22.30 -9.73 -24.44
N ALA A 63 22.44 -10.14 -23.19
CA ALA A 63 23.41 -9.59 -22.25
C ALA A 63 24.67 -10.45 -22.24
N ALA A 64 25.83 -9.80 -22.08
CA ALA A 64 27.12 -10.45 -21.88
C ALA A 64 27.78 -9.85 -20.65
N ILE A 65 28.20 -10.70 -19.71
CA ILE A 65 28.93 -10.26 -18.52
C ILE A 65 30.43 -10.32 -18.76
N ILE A 66 31.12 -9.24 -18.42
CA ILE A 66 32.54 -9.05 -18.64
C ILE A 66 33.25 -9.07 -17.29
N ASP A 67 34.26 -9.93 -17.21
CA ASP A 67 35.22 -10.00 -16.11
C ASP A 67 34.61 -10.28 -14.72
N PHE A 68 33.51 -11.01 -14.68
CA PHE A 68 32.87 -11.47 -13.44
C PHE A 68 33.59 -12.71 -12.86
N PRO A 69 33.68 -12.89 -11.52
CA PRO A 69 32.99 -12.16 -10.45
C PRO A 69 33.71 -10.96 -9.83
N TYR A 70 34.99 -10.75 -10.14
CA TYR A 70 35.83 -9.80 -9.39
C TYR A 70 36.22 -8.52 -10.15
N GLY A 71 36.14 -8.50 -11.48
CA GLY A 71 36.47 -7.33 -12.28
C GLY A 71 37.96 -6.91 -12.22
N LEU A 72 38.89 -7.85 -12.08
CA LEU A 72 40.31 -7.56 -11.82
C LEU A 72 41.14 -7.27 -13.08
N SER A 73 40.60 -7.54 -14.26
CA SER A 73 41.30 -7.28 -15.53
C SER A 73 41.50 -5.78 -15.74
N SER A 74 42.50 -5.43 -16.55
CA SER A 74 42.75 -4.05 -16.97
C SER A 74 41.57 -3.46 -17.75
N VAL A 75 41.48 -2.13 -17.79
CA VAL A 75 40.44 -1.42 -18.56
C VAL A 75 40.55 -1.77 -20.05
N GLU A 76 41.76 -1.97 -20.56
CA GLU A 76 42.04 -2.38 -21.93
C GLU A 76 41.46 -3.76 -22.25
N GLU A 77 41.69 -4.74 -21.37
CA GLU A 77 41.16 -6.11 -21.52
C GLU A 77 39.64 -6.13 -21.45
N LYS A 78 39.04 -5.47 -20.44
CA LYS A 78 37.58 -5.34 -20.33
C LYS A 78 36.99 -4.66 -21.56
N SER A 79 37.63 -3.61 -22.05
CA SER A 79 37.22 -2.90 -23.27
C SER A 79 37.25 -3.79 -24.51
N ALA A 80 38.28 -4.63 -24.66
CA ALA A 80 38.39 -5.57 -25.76
C ALA A 80 37.31 -6.66 -25.71
N GLN A 81 37.07 -7.23 -24.52
CA GLN A 81 36.02 -8.22 -24.31
C GLN A 81 34.62 -7.64 -24.59
N ALA A 82 34.34 -6.44 -24.06
CA ALA A 82 33.09 -5.73 -24.28
C ALA A 82 32.82 -5.46 -25.77
N LYS A 83 33.83 -4.98 -26.51
CA LYS A 83 33.73 -4.76 -27.97
C LYS A 83 33.46 -6.05 -28.72
N SER A 84 34.16 -7.13 -28.34
CA SER A 84 34.00 -8.45 -28.96
C SER A 84 32.58 -8.99 -28.75
N ALA A 85 32.05 -8.90 -27.53
CA ALA A 85 30.70 -9.31 -27.20
C ALA A 85 29.63 -8.48 -27.94
N ALA A 86 29.79 -7.15 -27.98
CA ALA A 86 28.89 -6.27 -28.72
C ALA A 86 28.91 -6.58 -30.24
N ALA A 87 30.10 -6.78 -30.82
CA ALA A 87 30.26 -7.17 -32.22
C ALA A 87 29.68 -8.57 -32.53
N ALA A 88 29.63 -9.46 -31.53
CA ALA A 88 29.00 -10.78 -31.65
C ALA A 88 27.46 -10.73 -31.58
N GLY A 89 26.86 -9.60 -31.20
CA GLY A 89 25.41 -9.41 -31.14
C GLY A 89 24.84 -9.16 -29.74
N ALA A 90 25.68 -8.99 -28.71
CA ALA A 90 25.20 -8.57 -27.40
C ALA A 90 24.66 -7.14 -27.46
N SER A 91 23.42 -6.95 -27.00
CA SER A 91 22.78 -5.64 -26.88
C SER A 91 23.05 -4.99 -25.52
N ILE A 92 23.48 -5.77 -24.54
CA ILE A 92 23.82 -5.29 -23.19
C ILE A 92 25.17 -5.87 -22.77
N ILE A 93 26.07 -4.99 -22.35
CA ILE A 93 27.35 -5.36 -21.76
C ILE A 93 27.27 -5.05 -20.26
N GLU A 94 27.39 -6.08 -19.43
CA GLU A 94 27.47 -5.94 -17.99
C GLU A 94 28.94 -6.01 -17.56
N ILE A 95 29.44 -4.92 -16.99
CA ILE A 95 30.84 -4.85 -16.54
C ILE A 95 30.88 -5.14 -15.05
N SER A 96 31.67 -6.15 -14.66
CA SER A 96 32.00 -6.33 -13.25
C SER A 96 32.95 -5.22 -12.80
N PRO A 97 32.58 -4.42 -11.78
CA PRO A 97 33.47 -3.43 -11.20
C PRO A 97 34.68 -4.12 -10.58
N ASN A 98 35.84 -3.46 -10.59
CA ASN A 98 37.00 -3.98 -9.88
C ASN A 98 36.75 -3.97 -8.37
N ALA A 99 36.51 -5.16 -7.80
CA ALA A 99 36.12 -5.31 -6.40
C ALA A 99 37.14 -4.73 -5.42
N LEU A 100 38.43 -4.68 -5.77
CA LEU A 100 39.47 -4.10 -4.90
C LEU A 100 39.35 -2.57 -4.84
N THR A 101 39.10 -1.91 -5.98
CA THR A 101 38.88 -0.45 -5.99
C THR A 101 37.64 -0.02 -5.22
N ILE A 102 36.59 -0.87 -5.22
CA ILE A 102 35.39 -0.63 -4.41
C ILE A 102 35.71 -0.78 -2.92
N LYS A 103 36.50 -1.81 -2.55
CA LYS A 103 36.94 -2.05 -1.16
C LYS A 103 37.84 -0.94 -0.63
N ASP A 104 38.65 -0.33 -1.49
CA ASP A 104 39.49 0.82 -1.15
C ASP A 104 38.68 2.14 -1.10
N GLY A 105 37.40 2.12 -1.45
CA GLY A 105 36.52 3.29 -1.48
C GLY A 105 36.72 4.23 -2.67
N ASP A 106 37.56 3.87 -3.65
CA ASP A 106 37.83 4.69 -4.83
C ASP A 106 36.83 4.40 -5.96
N LEU A 107 35.60 4.89 -5.76
CA LEU A 107 34.53 4.78 -6.76
C LEU A 107 34.79 5.63 -8.03
N LYS A 108 35.75 6.56 -7.99
CA LYS A 108 36.07 7.43 -9.15
C LYS A 108 36.89 6.69 -10.19
N ILE A 109 37.82 5.83 -9.77
CA ILE A 109 38.55 4.95 -10.70
C ILE A 109 37.55 4.09 -11.49
N PHE A 110 36.58 3.50 -10.80
CA PHE A 110 35.53 2.74 -11.44
C PHE A 110 34.64 3.61 -12.37
N GLU A 111 34.26 4.82 -11.95
CA GLU A 111 33.50 5.75 -12.80
C GLU A 111 34.25 6.04 -14.11
N ALA A 112 35.56 6.24 -14.06
CA ALA A 112 36.40 6.45 -15.23
C ALA A 112 36.49 5.19 -16.13
N GLU A 113 36.65 4.02 -15.54
CA GLU A 113 36.62 2.72 -16.25
C GLU A 113 35.28 2.54 -16.98
N TYR A 114 34.16 2.70 -16.27
CA TYR A 114 32.82 2.59 -16.84
C TYR A 114 32.61 3.59 -17.98
N ALA A 115 32.97 4.86 -17.78
CA ALA A 115 32.80 5.90 -18.79
C ALA A 115 33.58 5.59 -20.08
N LEU A 116 34.81 5.08 -19.95
CA LEU A 116 35.62 4.71 -21.09
C LEU A 116 34.98 3.54 -21.87
N ILE A 117 34.62 2.45 -21.18
CA ILE A 117 34.00 1.29 -21.83
C ILE A 117 32.65 1.67 -22.44
N ALA A 118 31.82 2.44 -21.72
CA ALA A 118 30.55 2.94 -22.22
C ALA A 118 30.71 3.78 -23.50
N SER A 119 31.69 4.68 -23.56
CA SER A 119 31.97 5.51 -24.75
C SER A 119 32.39 4.66 -25.97
N LEU A 120 33.10 3.56 -25.73
CA LEU A 120 33.52 2.62 -26.78
C LEU A 120 32.32 1.82 -27.31
N ILE A 121 31.44 1.36 -26.43
CA ILE A 121 30.27 0.56 -26.80
C ILE A 121 29.16 1.40 -27.43
N GLN A 122 29.00 2.67 -27.05
CA GLN A 122 28.06 3.59 -27.70
C GLN A 122 28.30 3.74 -29.22
N LYS A 123 29.53 3.50 -29.69
CA LYS A 123 29.86 3.48 -31.13
C LYS A 123 29.29 2.25 -31.85
N THR A 124 28.91 1.21 -31.11
CA THR A 124 28.27 0.00 -31.63
C THR A 124 26.76 0.16 -31.57
N LYS A 125 26.10 0.19 -32.73
CA LYS A 125 24.67 0.48 -32.82
C LYS A 125 23.84 -0.53 -32.02
N GLY A 126 23.07 -0.04 -31.06
CA GLY A 126 22.10 -0.83 -30.28
C GLY A 126 22.67 -1.56 -29.06
N ALA A 127 23.96 -1.38 -28.74
CA ALA A 127 24.56 -1.92 -27.52
C ALA A 127 24.59 -0.87 -26.39
N THR A 128 24.29 -1.30 -25.18
CA THR A 128 24.34 -0.48 -23.96
C THR A 128 25.24 -1.11 -22.90
N VAL A 129 25.71 -0.32 -21.94
CA VAL A 129 26.60 -0.79 -20.87
C VAL A 129 25.95 -0.54 -19.52
N ARG A 130 26.01 -1.53 -18.64
CA ARG A 130 25.63 -1.41 -17.22
C ARG A 130 26.63 -2.10 -16.32
N VAL A 131 26.52 -1.87 -15.02
CA VAL A 131 27.42 -2.43 -13.99
C VAL A 131 26.82 -3.69 -13.40
N ALA A 132 27.62 -4.76 -13.26
CA ALA A 132 27.25 -6.00 -12.57
C ALA A 132 27.74 -5.94 -11.12
N VAL A 133 26.86 -5.61 -10.18
CA VAL A 133 27.18 -5.58 -8.74
C VAL A 133 27.03 -6.98 -8.16
N ASN A 134 28.12 -7.59 -7.72
CA ASN A 134 28.10 -8.94 -7.15
C ASN A 134 27.81 -8.90 -5.64
N GLU A 135 26.66 -9.44 -5.23
CA GLU A 135 26.26 -9.42 -3.81
C GLU A 135 27.15 -10.26 -2.89
N LEU A 136 27.82 -11.30 -3.42
CA LEU A 136 28.59 -12.26 -2.62
C LEU A 136 30.04 -11.83 -2.36
N ILE A 137 30.55 -10.85 -3.12
CA ILE A 137 31.97 -10.45 -3.08
C ILE A 137 32.20 -9.17 -2.27
N LEU A 138 31.20 -8.28 -2.27
CA LEU A 138 31.22 -7.01 -1.57
C LEU A 138 30.63 -7.18 -0.17
N SER A 139 31.21 -6.50 0.82
CA SER A 139 30.55 -6.34 2.12
C SER A 139 29.27 -5.51 1.97
N ASP A 140 28.40 -5.52 2.98
CA ASP A 140 27.14 -4.77 2.92
C ASP A 140 27.36 -3.27 2.74
N LEU A 141 28.33 -2.71 3.46
CA LEU A 141 28.69 -1.29 3.35
C LEU A 141 29.21 -0.95 1.94
N GLU A 142 30.07 -1.81 1.39
CA GLU A 142 30.60 -1.64 0.03
C GLU A 142 29.49 -1.72 -1.02
N ARG A 143 28.58 -2.69 -0.88
CA ARG A 143 27.46 -2.92 -1.78
C ARG A 143 26.47 -1.75 -1.75
N ASP A 144 26.06 -1.33 -0.56
CA ASP A 144 25.17 -0.18 -0.36
C ASP A 144 25.79 1.10 -0.94
N SER A 145 27.06 1.36 -0.61
CA SER A 145 27.79 2.55 -1.07
C SER A 145 27.90 2.58 -2.60
N LEU A 146 28.22 1.44 -3.22
CA LEU A 146 28.28 1.32 -4.67
C LEU A 146 26.90 1.51 -5.31
N CYS A 147 25.85 0.83 -4.82
CA CYS A 147 24.50 0.96 -5.37
C CYS A 147 23.97 2.40 -5.23
N HIS A 148 24.23 3.03 -4.09
CA HIS A 148 23.89 4.43 -3.83
C HIS A 148 24.62 5.35 -4.82
N TYR A 149 25.94 5.18 -4.97
CA TYR A 149 26.76 5.98 -5.87
C TYR A 149 26.30 5.85 -7.34
N LEU A 150 26.08 4.61 -7.81
CA LEU A 150 25.58 4.33 -9.16
C LEU A 150 24.21 4.99 -9.39
N SER A 151 23.33 4.92 -8.40
CA SER A 151 22.02 5.58 -8.43
C SER A 151 22.12 7.10 -8.55
N LEU A 152 22.97 7.74 -7.74
CA LEU A 152 23.22 9.18 -7.78
C LEU A 152 23.78 9.63 -9.14
N LYS A 153 24.74 8.88 -9.68
CA LYS A 153 25.37 9.15 -10.98
C LYS A 153 24.49 8.77 -12.17
N LYS A 154 23.34 8.14 -11.93
CA LYS A 154 22.45 7.57 -12.96
C LYS A 154 23.18 6.59 -13.87
N ILE A 155 24.16 5.86 -13.33
CA ILE A 155 24.81 4.76 -14.02
C ILE A 155 23.89 3.54 -13.90
N PRO A 156 23.46 2.91 -15.02
CA PRO A 156 22.69 1.69 -14.97
C PRO A 156 23.52 0.57 -14.34
N TYR A 157 22.92 -0.19 -13.44
CA TYR A 157 23.58 -1.33 -12.81
C TYR A 157 22.62 -2.51 -12.73
N ARG A 158 23.07 -3.64 -12.21
CA ARG A 158 22.24 -4.77 -11.83
C ARG A 158 22.94 -5.43 -10.67
N VAL A 159 22.21 -5.68 -9.59
CA VAL A 159 22.70 -6.56 -8.55
C VAL A 159 22.53 -8.00 -9.02
N ILE A 160 23.62 -8.73 -9.06
CA ILE A 160 23.67 -10.16 -9.30
C ILE A 160 23.53 -10.84 -7.94
N SER A 161 22.34 -11.37 -7.69
CA SER A 161 21.96 -11.98 -6.43
C SER A 161 21.86 -13.50 -6.52
N LEU A 162 22.98 -14.21 -6.37
CA LEU A 162 23.06 -15.66 -6.54
C LEU A 162 22.26 -16.46 -5.48
N ASN A 163 21.80 -15.80 -4.42
CA ASN A 163 20.93 -16.36 -3.39
C ASN A 163 19.44 -16.54 -3.80
N SER A 164 19.07 -16.20 -5.03
CA SER A 164 17.66 -16.21 -5.48
C SER A 164 17.25 -17.45 -6.30
N VAL A 165 18.14 -18.42 -6.48
CA VAL A 165 18.06 -19.42 -7.55
C VAL A 165 17.23 -20.67 -7.23
N SER A 166 17.21 -21.16 -5.98
CA SER A 166 16.42 -22.37 -5.69
C SER A 166 15.97 -22.54 -4.23
N SER A 167 16.23 -21.53 -3.40
CA SER A 167 15.88 -21.46 -1.98
C SER A 167 16.20 -20.02 -1.59
N SER A 168 15.32 -19.23 -0.99
CA SER A 168 15.28 -19.00 0.46
C SER A 168 16.63 -18.84 1.19
N SER A 169 17.77 -18.61 0.52
CA SER A 169 19.01 -18.26 1.22
C SER A 169 18.92 -16.81 1.67
N ALA A 170 18.45 -16.67 2.90
CA ALA A 170 18.47 -15.41 3.62
C ALA A 170 19.89 -14.84 3.64
N LEU A 171 20.02 -13.54 3.37
CA LEU A 171 21.25 -12.81 3.66
C LEU A 171 21.51 -12.80 5.16
N TYR A 172 20.42 -12.68 5.93
CA TYR A 172 20.43 -12.77 7.39
C TYR A 172 19.20 -13.52 7.86
N SER A 173 19.39 -14.41 8.82
CA SER A 173 18.32 -15.21 9.42
C SER A 173 18.38 -15.09 10.93
N PHE A 174 17.26 -14.75 11.53
CA PHE A 174 17.08 -14.59 12.97
C PHE A 174 16.03 -15.57 13.43
N THR A 175 16.35 -16.40 14.41
CA THR A 175 15.45 -17.42 14.93
C THR A 175 14.96 -17.02 16.32
N GLU A 176 13.65 -17.06 16.51
CA GLU A 176 12.99 -16.79 17.79
C GLU A 176 11.57 -17.34 17.73
N ASP A 177 11.03 -17.75 18.86
CA ASP A 177 9.60 -17.99 18.99
C ASP A 177 8.83 -16.67 18.86
N LEU A 178 8.04 -16.55 17.79
CA LEU A 178 7.32 -15.33 17.43
C LEU A 178 6.04 -15.14 18.25
N GLU A 179 5.70 -16.07 19.14
CA GLU A 179 4.56 -15.99 20.04
C GLU A 179 4.55 -14.68 20.86
N ASN A 180 3.51 -13.86 20.63
CA ASN A 180 3.31 -12.53 21.24
C ASN A 180 4.48 -11.55 21.03
N LYS A 181 5.26 -11.70 19.96
CA LYS A 181 6.42 -10.84 19.71
C LYS A 181 6.10 -9.63 18.86
N ILE A 182 6.68 -8.50 19.24
CA ILE A 182 6.94 -7.39 18.33
C ILE A 182 8.25 -7.71 17.62
N VAL A 183 8.19 -7.83 16.30
CA VAL A 183 9.35 -8.04 15.44
C VAL A 183 9.83 -6.68 14.98
N ARG A 184 10.95 -6.20 15.49
CA ARG A 184 11.57 -4.95 15.07
C ARG A 184 12.74 -5.24 14.13
N VAL A 185 12.65 -4.74 12.90
CA VAL A 185 13.67 -4.92 11.87
C VAL A 185 14.34 -3.59 11.58
N ASN A 186 15.65 -3.54 11.77
CA ASN A 186 16.47 -2.39 11.39
C ASN A 186 17.23 -2.73 10.10
N LEU A 187 16.86 -2.12 8.98
CA LEU A 187 17.46 -2.45 7.67
C LEU A 187 18.83 -1.80 7.47
N LYS A 188 19.16 -0.73 8.20
CA LYS A 188 20.49 -0.12 8.22
C LYS A 188 21.51 -1.00 8.94
N GLU A 189 21.11 -1.61 10.05
CA GLU A 189 21.96 -2.52 10.82
C GLU A 189 21.84 -3.97 10.37
N ARG A 190 20.82 -4.28 9.55
CA ARG A 190 20.43 -5.64 9.16
C ARG A 190 20.23 -6.53 10.38
N SER A 191 19.56 -5.97 11.38
CA SER A 191 19.32 -6.62 12.67
C SER A 191 17.83 -6.80 12.90
N VAL A 192 17.49 -7.82 13.70
CA VAL A 192 16.13 -8.06 14.18
C VAL A 192 16.15 -8.15 15.70
N LYS A 193 15.27 -7.40 16.35
CA LYS A 193 14.98 -7.51 17.77
C LYS A 193 13.59 -8.07 17.97
N PHE A 194 13.46 -8.99 18.93
CA PHE A 194 12.20 -9.60 19.31
C PHE A 194 11.81 -9.07 20.68
N GLU A 195 10.80 -8.21 20.71
CA GLU A 195 10.32 -7.53 21.91
C GLU A 195 8.93 -8.04 22.27
N THR A 196 8.44 -7.68 23.45
CA THR A 196 7.04 -7.88 23.83
C THR A 196 6.37 -6.54 24.01
N VAL A 197 5.03 -6.50 23.96
CA VAL A 197 4.27 -5.29 24.35
C VAL A 197 4.65 -4.85 25.78
N ALA A 198 4.90 -5.82 26.67
CA ALA A 198 5.29 -5.54 28.04
C ALA A 198 6.64 -4.82 28.17
N SER A 199 7.66 -5.27 27.43
CA SER A 199 9.01 -4.69 27.44
C SER A 199 9.09 -3.36 26.66
N LEU A 200 8.29 -3.20 25.60
CA LEU A 200 8.31 -1.96 24.83
C LEU A 200 7.60 -0.81 25.57
N PHE A 201 6.54 -1.13 26.31
CA PHE A 201 5.72 -0.16 27.04
C PHE A 201 5.76 -0.40 28.55
N GLU A 202 6.95 -0.57 29.15
CA GLU A 202 7.12 -0.86 30.57
C GLU A 202 6.46 0.15 31.51
N LYS A 203 6.36 1.41 31.07
CA LYS A 203 5.74 2.51 31.84
C LYS A 203 4.21 2.52 31.78
N ALA A 204 3.61 1.82 30.81
CA ALA A 204 2.16 1.71 30.71
C ALA A 204 1.67 0.65 31.69
N ASP A 205 0.49 0.89 32.30
CA ASP A 205 -0.08 -0.10 33.19
C ASP A 205 -0.47 -1.39 32.44
N GLU A 206 -0.63 -2.48 33.18
CA GLU A 206 -0.95 -3.80 32.61
C GLU A 206 -2.25 -3.80 31.79
N LYS A 207 -3.25 -3.02 32.22
CA LYS A 207 -4.54 -2.96 31.55
C LYS A 207 -4.43 -2.21 30.23
N GLU A 208 -3.70 -1.11 30.17
CA GLU A 208 -3.41 -0.38 28.93
C GLU A 208 -2.66 -1.25 27.93
N ARG A 209 -1.62 -1.96 28.38
CA ARG A 209 -0.86 -2.89 27.54
C ARG A 209 -1.73 -3.99 26.95
N SER A 210 -2.76 -4.45 27.69
CA SER A 210 -3.71 -5.46 27.22
C SER A 210 -4.63 -5.01 26.08
N PHE A 211 -4.62 -3.71 25.71
CA PHE A 211 -5.40 -3.16 24.61
C PHE A 211 -4.58 -2.80 23.37
N LEU A 212 -3.26 -2.99 23.40
CA LEU A 212 -2.37 -2.61 22.31
C LEU A 212 -2.39 -3.64 21.17
N PHE A 213 -3.40 -3.50 20.31
CA PHE A 213 -3.54 -4.25 19.05
C PHE A 213 -3.88 -3.31 17.89
N GLY A 214 -3.66 -3.75 16.66
CA GLY A 214 -4.07 -3.02 15.46
C GLY A 214 -3.65 -1.55 15.50
N ARG A 215 -4.62 -0.65 15.32
CA ARG A 215 -4.38 0.80 15.36
C ARG A 215 -3.76 1.26 16.67
N ALA A 216 -4.25 0.79 17.82
CA ALA A 216 -3.73 1.22 19.12
C ALA A 216 -2.23 0.95 19.29
N LEU A 217 -1.76 -0.21 18.83
CA LEU A 217 -0.33 -0.55 18.87
C LEU A 217 0.47 0.31 17.89
N CYS A 218 -0.03 0.56 16.68
CA CYS A 218 0.59 1.52 15.76
C CYS A 218 0.71 2.91 16.39
N SER A 219 -0.38 3.44 16.97
CA SER A 219 -0.41 4.76 17.59
C SER A 219 0.57 4.86 18.74
N ALA A 220 0.61 3.86 19.63
CA ALA A 220 1.52 3.84 20.77
C ALA A 220 2.99 3.91 20.31
N VAL A 221 3.40 3.07 19.36
CA VAL A 221 4.77 3.06 18.81
C VAL A 221 5.12 4.40 18.16
N ILE A 222 4.25 4.93 17.30
CA ILE A 222 4.51 6.18 16.58
C ILE A 222 4.67 7.34 17.58
N CYS A 223 3.72 7.48 18.51
CA CYS A 223 3.71 8.57 19.47
C CYS A 223 4.88 8.50 20.46
N SER A 224 5.37 7.30 20.82
CA SER A 224 6.48 7.15 21.77
C SER A 224 7.87 7.20 21.14
N GLU A 225 8.03 6.78 19.89
CA GLU A 225 9.36 6.54 19.30
C GLU A 225 9.74 7.52 18.18
N THR A 226 8.80 8.32 17.70
CA THR A 226 9.08 9.30 16.64
C THR A 226 8.95 10.72 17.20
N ALA A 227 9.96 11.57 17.00
CA ALA A 227 9.90 12.94 17.51
C ALA A 227 8.87 13.75 16.71
N PRO A 228 7.86 14.36 17.35
CA PRO A 228 6.80 15.08 16.64
C PRO A 228 7.35 16.29 15.88
N GLU A 229 8.22 17.11 16.45
CA GLU A 229 8.71 18.36 15.87
C GLU A 229 9.65 18.18 14.66
N SER A 230 10.17 16.96 14.47
CA SER A 230 11.07 16.66 13.36
C SER A 230 10.30 16.53 12.04
N LEU A 231 10.79 17.12 10.94
CA LEU A 231 10.30 16.71 9.63
C LEU A 231 10.50 15.19 9.47
N HIS A 232 9.58 14.53 8.77
CA HIS A 232 9.74 13.10 8.50
C HIS A 232 11.10 12.84 7.84
N SER A 233 11.90 11.96 8.44
CA SER A 233 13.17 11.50 7.91
C SER A 233 13.19 9.97 7.95
N PRO A 234 13.78 9.29 6.94
CA PRO A 234 13.94 7.84 6.98
C PRO A 234 14.67 7.34 8.24
N GLU A 235 15.61 8.11 8.79
CA GLU A 235 16.37 7.76 10.00
C GLU A 235 15.50 7.70 11.27
N THR A 236 14.54 8.62 11.39
CA THR A 236 13.67 8.75 12.57
C THR A 236 12.25 8.21 12.34
N GLY A 237 11.95 7.81 11.10
CA GLY A 237 10.67 7.24 10.69
C GLY A 237 10.54 5.77 11.09
N ARG A 238 9.31 5.36 11.43
CA ARG A 238 8.91 4.00 11.81
C ARG A 238 7.74 3.63 10.90
N LEU A 239 7.78 2.44 10.30
CA LEU A 239 6.61 1.84 9.65
C LEU A 239 6.15 0.66 10.49
N VAL A 240 4.93 0.73 11.00
CA VAL A 240 4.36 -0.24 11.93
C VAL A 240 3.22 -0.99 11.26
N ILE A 241 3.27 -2.32 11.28
CA ILE A 241 2.22 -3.19 10.76
C ILE A 241 1.74 -4.07 11.92
N ALA A 242 0.49 -3.90 12.35
CA ALA A 242 -0.05 -4.61 13.50
C ALA A 242 -1.38 -5.30 13.16
N PRO A 243 -1.51 -6.64 13.28
CA PRO A 243 -2.81 -7.29 13.25
C PRO A 243 -3.67 -6.81 14.44
N ALA A 244 -4.98 -6.73 14.22
CA ALA A 244 -5.93 -6.39 15.28
C ALA A 244 -6.28 -7.61 16.15
N ALA A 245 -6.90 -7.38 17.31
CA ALA A 245 -7.09 -8.41 18.36
C ALA A 245 -7.83 -9.67 17.89
N LEU A 246 -8.78 -9.54 16.96
CA LEU A 246 -9.58 -10.65 16.45
C LEU A 246 -9.13 -11.17 15.08
N ALA A 247 -7.98 -10.73 14.56
CA ALA A 247 -7.38 -11.36 13.39
C ALA A 247 -7.14 -12.85 13.66
N ALA A 248 -7.41 -13.73 12.68
CA ALA A 248 -7.35 -15.19 12.83
C ALA A 248 -8.32 -15.83 13.85
N SER A 249 -9.35 -15.12 14.36
CA SER A 249 -10.36 -15.69 15.29
C SER A 249 -11.45 -16.55 14.63
N ASP A 250 -11.44 -16.66 13.31
CA ASP A 250 -12.56 -17.17 12.49
C ASP A 250 -13.87 -16.37 12.57
N LEU A 251 -13.92 -15.32 13.39
CA LEU A 251 -15.02 -14.35 13.41
C LEU A 251 -15.23 -13.75 12.01
N SER A 252 -16.49 -13.48 11.69
CA SER A 252 -16.80 -12.88 10.41
C SER A 252 -16.20 -11.48 10.30
N SER A 253 -15.46 -11.24 9.22
CA SER A 253 -14.93 -9.92 8.86
C SER A 253 -13.90 -9.36 9.85
N SER A 254 -13.10 -10.23 10.49
CA SER A 254 -12.17 -9.82 11.55
C SER A 254 -10.68 -9.84 11.22
N ASP A 255 -10.28 -10.31 10.02
CA ASP A 255 -8.89 -10.34 9.59
C ASP A 255 -8.39 -8.93 9.19
N ILE A 256 -8.36 -8.00 10.15
CA ILE A 256 -7.95 -6.61 9.99
C ILE A 256 -6.49 -6.43 10.40
N VAL A 257 -5.74 -5.72 9.58
CA VAL A 257 -4.39 -5.25 9.87
C VAL A 257 -4.33 -3.74 9.75
N SER A 258 -3.57 -3.09 10.64
CA SER A 258 -3.30 -1.67 10.61
C SER A 258 -1.88 -1.43 10.15
N VAL A 259 -1.71 -0.49 9.21
CA VAL A 259 -0.40 0.02 8.79
C VAL A 259 -0.33 1.48 9.20
N GLY A 260 0.72 1.84 9.93
CA GLY A 260 0.85 3.16 10.53
C GLY A 260 2.27 3.72 10.46
N ALA A 261 2.36 5.04 10.31
CA ALA A 261 3.62 5.78 10.38
C ALA A 261 3.37 7.27 10.64
N LYS A 262 4.45 8.03 10.85
CA LYS A 262 4.45 9.48 10.70
C LYS A 262 4.33 9.83 9.21
N ASN A 263 3.27 10.54 8.84
CA ASN A 263 2.95 10.89 7.46
C ASN A 263 4.08 11.72 6.82
N PRO A 264 4.65 11.29 5.68
CA PRO A 264 5.74 12.02 5.03
C PRO A 264 5.29 13.38 4.45
N ARG A 265 3.98 13.63 4.32
CA ARG A 265 3.44 14.88 3.74
C ARG A 265 3.28 16.01 4.74
N ASN A 266 2.73 15.70 5.91
CA ASN A 266 2.33 16.70 6.91
C ASN A 266 2.88 16.43 8.31
N GLY A 267 3.62 15.32 8.51
CA GLY A 267 4.22 14.99 9.80
C GLY A 267 3.23 14.49 10.86
N HIS A 268 1.94 14.40 10.56
CA HIS A 268 0.94 13.87 11.49
C HIS A 268 0.98 12.35 11.57
N VAL A 269 0.36 11.78 12.60
CA VAL A 269 0.07 10.34 12.66
C VAL A 269 -0.81 9.96 11.46
N LYS A 270 -0.47 8.88 10.75
CA LYS A 270 -1.34 8.28 9.72
C LYS A 270 -1.40 6.78 9.94
N ILE A 271 -2.61 6.26 10.05
CA ILE A 271 -2.87 4.83 10.22
C ILE A 271 -4.05 4.45 9.34
N ILE A 272 -3.90 3.35 8.61
CA ILE A 272 -4.96 2.81 7.75
C ILE A 272 -5.16 1.34 8.13
N SER A 273 -6.41 0.98 8.41
CA SER A 273 -6.80 -0.36 8.82
C SER A 273 -7.69 -1.00 7.76
N ARG A 274 -7.31 -2.19 7.28
CA ARG A 274 -8.02 -2.89 6.19
C ARG A 274 -8.04 -4.40 6.40
N PRO A 275 -9.04 -5.09 5.82
CA PRO A 275 -9.05 -6.54 5.78
C PRO A 275 -7.96 -7.08 4.86
N SER A 276 -7.16 -8.05 5.32
CA SER A 276 -6.17 -8.75 4.48
C SER A 276 -5.85 -10.14 5.03
N ARG A 277 -5.48 -11.07 4.15
CA ARG A 277 -4.95 -12.37 4.56
C ARG A 277 -3.64 -12.22 5.35
N ALA A 278 -2.89 -11.15 5.12
CA ALA A 278 -1.68 -10.82 5.88
C ALA A 278 -1.97 -10.60 7.39
N ALA A 279 -3.14 -10.04 7.74
CA ALA A 279 -3.56 -9.90 9.14
C ALA A 279 -3.63 -11.27 9.84
N ARG A 280 -4.33 -12.21 9.19
CA ARG A 280 -4.44 -13.59 9.67
C ARG A 280 -3.09 -14.26 9.76
N ALA A 281 -2.24 -14.05 8.76
CA ALA A 281 -0.92 -14.69 8.70
C ALA A 281 0.00 -14.23 9.84
N LEU A 282 0.11 -12.92 10.08
CA LEU A 282 0.85 -12.38 11.22
C LEU A 282 0.31 -12.89 12.55
N ALA A 283 -1.02 -12.84 12.73
CA ALA A 283 -1.65 -13.33 13.94
C ALA A 283 -1.37 -14.83 14.18
N ARG A 284 -1.46 -15.68 13.14
CA ARG A 284 -1.18 -17.13 13.28
C ARG A 284 0.25 -17.43 13.71
N LEU A 285 1.22 -16.62 13.27
CA LEU A 285 2.62 -16.71 13.67
C LEU A 285 2.89 -16.12 15.07
N GLY A 286 1.90 -15.51 15.72
CA GLY A 286 2.08 -14.86 17.02
C GLY A 286 2.65 -13.44 16.98
N VAL A 287 2.89 -12.89 15.79
CA VAL A 287 3.45 -11.55 15.64
C VAL A 287 2.42 -10.49 16.06
N ALA A 288 2.70 -9.79 17.16
CA ALA A 288 1.89 -8.68 17.68
C ALA A 288 2.02 -7.42 16.81
N ALA A 289 3.24 -7.12 16.34
CA ALA A 289 3.50 -6.09 15.34
C ALA A 289 4.83 -6.35 14.62
N LEU A 290 4.95 -5.86 13.40
CA LEU A 290 6.20 -5.67 12.68
C LEU A 290 6.53 -4.17 12.68
N ILE A 291 7.72 -3.82 13.17
CA ILE A 291 8.25 -2.45 13.13
C ILE A 291 9.45 -2.43 12.20
N ILE A 292 9.44 -1.54 11.21
CA ILE A 292 10.53 -1.34 10.27
C ILE A 292 11.15 0.03 10.53
N GLU A 293 12.48 0.05 10.68
CA GLU A 293 13.29 1.23 10.94
C GLU A 293 14.66 1.13 10.26
N GLY A 294 15.44 2.21 10.31
CA GLY A 294 16.83 2.24 9.84
C GLY A 294 16.93 2.10 8.33
N PRO A 295 17.13 3.19 7.57
CA PRO A 295 17.14 3.13 6.11
C PRO A 295 18.37 2.36 5.58
N ALA A 296 18.12 1.41 4.69
CA ALA A 296 19.16 0.87 3.82
C ALA A 296 19.31 1.74 2.57
N GLU A 297 20.49 2.30 2.35
CA GLU A 297 20.76 3.11 1.16
C GLU A 297 21.26 2.25 0.00
N GLY A 298 20.70 2.48 -1.19
CA GLY A 298 21.17 1.86 -2.44
C GLY A 298 20.65 0.43 -2.69
N PHE A 299 20.80 -0.47 -1.72
CA PHE A 299 20.36 -1.87 -1.84
C PHE A 299 18.99 -2.10 -1.21
N HIS A 300 18.14 -2.87 -1.89
CA HIS A 300 16.79 -3.16 -1.44
C HIS A 300 16.63 -4.61 -0.96
N TYR A 301 15.76 -4.79 0.00
CA TYR A 301 15.50 -6.04 0.70
C TYR A 301 14.04 -6.47 0.57
N LEU A 302 13.82 -7.75 0.84
CA LEU A 302 12.52 -8.33 1.15
C LEU A 302 12.63 -9.00 2.53
N LEU A 303 11.57 -8.92 3.32
CA LEU A 303 11.48 -9.63 4.59
C LEU A 303 10.64 -10.89 4.40
N LYS A 304 11.14 -12.04 4.86
CA LYS A 304 10.35 -13.26 4.97
C LYS A 304 10.17 -13.59 6.44
N ILE A 305 8.93 -13.66 6.89
CA ILE A 305 8.55 -14.02 8.25
C ILE A 305 7.89 -15.39 8.19
N SER A 306 8.40 -16.34 8.95
CA SER A 306 7.82 -17.68 9.09
C SER A 306 7.85 -18.13 10.54
N ALA A 307 7.24 -19.28 10.82
CA ALA A 307 7.33 -19.89 12.13
C ALA A 307 8.78 -19.99 12.60
N GLY A 308 9.07 -19.43 13.78
CA GLY A 308 10.39 -19.51 14.39
C GLY A 308 11.49 -18.69 13.73
N SER A 309 11.22 -17.92 12.66
CA SER A 309 12.29 -17.16 11.98
C SER A 309 11.85 -15.90 11.23
N VAL A 310 12.74 -14.90 11.24
CA VAL A 310 12.68 -13.71 10.39
C VAL A 310 13.92 -13.66 9.53
N GLN A 311 13.72 -13.52 8.22
CA GLN A 311 14.78 -13.54 7.23
C GLN A 311 14.79 -12.24 6.44
N ILE A 312 15.97 -11.66 6.29
CA ILE A 312 16.23 -10.54 5.38
C ILE A 312 16.84 -11.15 4.11
N VAL A 313 16.17 -10.99 2.97
CA VAL A 313 16.61 -11.49 1.66
C VAL A 313 16.80 -10.34 0.68
N SER A 314 17.47 -10.59 -0.43
CA SER A 314 17.62 -9.60 -1.51
C SER A 314 16.26 -9.24 -2.14
N GLY A 315 15.96 -7.94 -2.20
CA GLY A 315 14.76 -7.36 -2.80
C GLY A 315 14.96 -6.86 -4.23
N GLU A 316 16.21 -6.77 -4.70
CA GLU A 316 16.59 -6.17 -6.00
C GLU A 316 15.83 -6.76 -7.20
N ASN A 317 15.45 -8.03 -7.08
CA ASN A 317 14.65 -8.78 -8.03
C ASN A 317 13.18 -8.30 -8.14
N TYR A 318 12.71 -7.42 -7.28
CA TYR A 318 11.34 -6.91 -7.29
C TYR A 318 11.23 -5.47 -7.79
N LEU A 319 12.37 -4.81 -8.02
CA LEU A 319 12.40 -3.46 -8.55
C LEU A 319 11.81 -3.41 -9.96
N GLY A 320 11.08 -2.34 -10.27
CA GLY A 320 10.48 -2.11 -11.58
C GLY A 320 9.25 -2.98 -11.92
N LEU A 321 8.97 -4.03 -11.14
CA LEU A 321 7.76 -4.84 -11.29
C LEU A 321 6.53 -4.02 -10.90
N ASN A 322 5.42 -4.24 -11.61
CA ASN A 322 4.13 -3.78 -11.13
C ASN A 322 3.67 -4.66 -9.96
N VAL A 323 2.69 -4.19 -9.20
CA VAL A 323 2.23 -4.87 -7.97
C VAL A 323 1.74 -6.30 -8.23
N TYR A 324 1.03 -6.57 -9.34
CA TYR A 324 0.56 -7.91 -9.68
C TYR A 324 1.69 -8.84 -10.12
N GLU A 325 2.69 -8.31 -10.83
CA GLU A 325 3.90 -9.04 -11.22
C GLU A 325 4.72 -9.42 -9.99
N ALA A 326 4.94 -8.48 -9.06
CA ALA A 326 5.62 -8.73 -7.79
C ALA A 326 4.87 -9.79 -6.97
N ALA A 327 3.54 -9.71 -6.88
CA ALA A 327 2.72 -10.71 -6.20
C ALA A 327 2.82 -12.09 -6.84
N ALA A 328 2.78 -12.19 -8.17
CA ALA A 328 2.95 -13.44 -8.89
C ALA A 328 4.35 -14.04 -8.65
N ARG A 329 5.40 -13.20 -8.66
CA ARG A 329 6.77 -13.64 -8.35
C ARG A 329 6.89 -14.15 -6.92
N ILE A 330 6.33 -13.45 -5.93
CA ILE A 330 6.29 -13.89 -4.52
C ILE A 330 5.61 -15.26 -4.41
N ARG A 331 4.42 -15.43 -4.99
CA ARG A 331 3.69 -16.72 -4.90
C ARG A 331 4.40 -17.84 -5.63
N SER A 332 5.05 -17.56 -6.76
CA SER A 332 5.88 -18.55 -7.45
C SER A 332 7.10 -18.96 -6.63
N ALA A 333 7.73 -18.01 -5.92
CA ALA A 333 8.97 -18.25 -5.17
C ALA A 333 8.74 -18.90 -3.80
N TYR A 334 7.68 -18.50 -3.09
CA TYR A 334 7.42 -18.92 -1.70
C TYR A 334 6.16 -19.80 -1.56
N GLY A 335 5.35 -19.91 -2.61
CA GLY A 335 4.14 -20.72 -2.70
C GLY A 335 2.83 -19.91 -2.61
N GLU A 336 1.75 -20.44 -3.17
CA GLU A 336 0.42 -19.76 -3.22
C GLU A 336 -0.20 -19.47 -1.83
N GLY A 337 0.26 -20.18 -0.79
CA GLY A 337 -0.22 -20.05 0.59
C GLY A 337 0.36 -18.87 1.39
N VAL A 338 1.35 -18.14 0.86
CA VAL A 338 1.99 -17.01 1.57
C VAL A 338 1.21 -15.71 1.44
N SER A 339 1.12 -14.93 2.51
CA SER A 339 0.56 -13.58 2.47
C SER A 339 1.67 -12.56 2.26
N TYR A 340 1.35 -11.33 1.87
CA TYR A 340 2.39 -10.34 1.60
C TYR A 340 1.94 -8.89 1.73
N PHE A 341 2.93 -8.01 1.92
CA PHE A 341 2.86 -6.57 1.67
C PHE A 341 3.87 -6.21 0.57
N ILE A 342 3.47 -5.40 -0.41
CA ILE A 342 4.27 -5.04 -1.58
C ILE A 342 4.36 -3.51 -1.68
N GLN A 343 5.58 -3.00 -1.83
CA GLN A 343 5.87 -1.61 -2.11
C GLN A 343 5.35 -1.21 -3.50
N SER A 344 4.71 -0.05 -3.59
CA SER A 344 4.38 0.57 -4.87
C SER A 344 5.62 0.83 -5.74
N PRO A 345 5.60 0.49 -7.04
CA PRO A 345 6.66 0.88 -7.97
C PRO A 345 6.74 2.40 -8.17
N MET A 346 5.67 3.14 -7.90
CA MET A 346 5.67 4.60 -8.03
C MET A 346 6.42 5.31 -6.91
N ALA A 347 6.76 4.60 -5.83
CA ALA A 347 7.62 5.12 -4.76
C ALA A 347 9.01 5.51 -5.27
N ALA A 348 9.50 4.90 -6.34
CA ALA A 348 10.79 5.24 -6.95
C ALA A 348 10.81 6.62 -7.63
N PHE A 349 9.64 7.27 -7.79
CA PHE A 349 9.51 8.67 -8.23
C PHE A 349 9.27 9.64 -7.07
N ASP A 350 9.57 9.17 -5.84
CA ASP A 350 9.30 9.87 -4.59
C ASP A 350 7.84 10.31 -4.47
N SER A 351 6.92 9.45 -4.91
CA SER A 351 5.49 9.75 -4.94
C SER A 351 4.90 9.61 -3.53
N PRO A 352 4.38 10.69 -2.90
CA PRO A 352 3.74 10.60 -1.58
C PRO A 352 2.38 9.91 -1.62
N ILE A 353 1.88 9.55 -2.81
CA ILE A 353 0.61 8.82 -3.01
C ILE A 353 0.88 7.34 -3.33
N ALA A 354 2.13 6.91 -3.22
CA ALA A 354 2.54 5.51 -3.35
C ALA A 354 2.00 4.69 -2.17
N THR A 355 1.31 3.59 -2.50
CA THR A 355 0.66 2.71 -1.52
C THR A 355 1.55 1.56 -1.09
N VAL A 356 1.13 0.88 -0.02
CA VAL A 356 1.49 -0.53 0.22
C VAL A 356 0.30 -1.39 -0.21
N SER A 357 0.58 -2.46 -0.95
CA SER A 357 -0.45 -3.42 -1.41
C SER A 357 -0.38 -4.71 -0.61
N ALA A 358 -1.52 -5.29 -0.23
CA ALA A 358 -1.60 -6.59 0.44
C ALA A 358 -2.63 -7.51 -0.22
N ASP A 359 -2.54 -8.80 0.09
CA ASP A 359 -3.40 -9.81 -0.48
C ASP A 359 -4.79 -9.85 0.16
N ASP A 360 -5.80 -10.07 -0.68
CA ASP A 360 -7.14 -10.44 -0.24
C ASP A 360 -7.27 -11.97 -0.10
N VAL A 361 -8.46 -12.45 0.26
CA VAL A 361 -8.73 -13.88 0.44
C VAL A 361 -8.41 -14.75 -0.80
N SER A 362 -8.36 -14.16 -2.00
CA SER A 362 -7.98 -14.86 -3.24
C SER A 362 -6.47 -14.91 -3.49
N GLY A 363 -5.66 -14.30 -2.62
CA GLY A 363 -4.21 -14.18 -2.80
C GLY A 363 -3.81 -13.09 -3.81
N SER A 364 -4.75 -12.24 -4.24
CA SER A 364 -4.53 -11.12 -5.19
C SER A 364 -4.23 -9.82 -4.43
N PRO A 365 -3.32 -8.93 -4.92
CA PRO A 365 -2.85 -7.73 -4.21
C PRO A 365 -3.85 -6.56 -4.25
N GLU A 366 -5.10 -6.81 -3.86
CA GLU A 366 -6.20 -5.87 -4.06
C GLU A 366 -6.44 -4.90 -2.89
N ILE A 367 -5.78 -5.13 -1.76
CA ILE A 367 -5.92 -4.32 -0.56
C ILE A 367 -4.83 -3.26 -0.59
N GLN A 368 -5.20 -2.00 -0.50
CA GLN A 368 -4.28 -0.87 -0.66
C GLN A 368 -4.26 -0.04 0.62
N PHE A 369 -3.07 0.31 1.08
CA PHE A 369 -2.84 1.22 2.21
C PHE A 369 -2.21 2.50 1.67
N GLY A 370 -3.02 3.55 1.57
CA GLY A 370 -2.62 4.91 1.19
C GLY A 370 -1.80 5.62 2.27
N GLY A 371 -1.69 6.94 2.19
CA GLY A 371 -0.95 7.73 3.19
C GLY A 371 0.58 7.77 3.01
N GLY A 372 1.08 7.34 1.85
CA GLY A 372 2.50 7.41 1.48
C GLY A 372 3.35 6.27 2.03
N PHE A 373 2.75 5.19 2.54
CA PHE A 373 3.49 4.06 3.09
C PHE A 373 4.38 3.35 2.06
N GLY A 374 4.03 3.38 0.77
CA GLY A 374 4.89 2.85 -0.29
C GLY A 374 6.19 3.65 -0.44
N LEU A 375 6.12 4.97 -0.26
CA LEU A 375 7.30 5.84 -0.22
C LEU A 375 8.18 5.53 1.01
N LEU A 376 7.55 5.25 2.16
CA LEU A 376 8.28 4.86 3.37
C LEU A 376 9.01 3.53 3.19
N MET A 377 8.34 2.51 2.65
CA MET A 377 8.98 1.23 2.32
C MET A 377 10.20 1.43 1.41
N LYS A 378 10.06 2.23 0.34
CA LYS A 378 11.20 2.59 -0.53
C LYS A 378 12.32 3.29 0.24
N ASN A 379 12.00 4.22 1.14
CA ASN A 379 12.99 4.97 1.91
C ASN A 379 13.75 4.09 2.90
N PHE A 380 13.15 2.99 3.38
CA PHE A 380 13.86 1.99 4.18
C PHE A 380 14.68 1.01 3.34
N GLY A 381 14.55 1.01 2.01
CA GLY A 381 15.12 -0.01 1.15
C GLY A 381 14.34 -1.33 1.21
N LEU A 382 13.02 -1.29 1.41
CA LEU A 382 12.17 -2.49 1.53
C LEU A 382 11.19 -2.60 0.36
N ASN A 383 11.24 -3.68 -0.41
CA ASN A 383 10.31 -3.91 -1.52
C ASN A 383 9.08 -4.72 -1.13
N ALA A 384 9.21 -5.69 -0.22
CA ALA A 384 8.09 -6.51 0.20
C ALA A 384 8.32 -7.16 1.56
N VAL A 385 7.22 -7.54 2.20
CA VAL A 385 7.18 -8.44 3.36
C VAL A 385 6.38 -9.66 2.94
N VAL A 386 6.94 -10.85 3.09
CA VAL A 386 6.31 -12.15 2.82
C VAL A 386 6.08 -12.84 4.15
N ILE A 387 4.88 -13.33 4.37
CA ILE A 387 4.47 -13.99 5.61
C ILE A 387 4.07 -15.42 5.25
N ASP A 388 4.88 -16.37 5.68
CA ASP A 388 4.71 -17.79 5.40
C ASP A 388 4.26 -18.53 6.66
N THR A 389 3.02 -19.02 6.64
CA THR A 389 2.44 -19.79 7.74
C THR A 389 2.44 -21.30 7.48
N LYS A 390 3.17 -21.78 6.47
CA LYS A 390 3.34 -23.23 6.29
C LYS A 390 3.88 -23.82 7.60
N GLU A 391 3.41 -25.02 7.94
CA GLU A 391 3.90 -25.81 9.08
C GLU A 391 3.57 -25.25 10.48
N HIS A 392 2.71 -24.23 10.62
CA HIS A 392 2.32 -23.67 11.92
C HIS A 392 0.81 -23.83 12.21
N GLU A 393 0.49 -24.59 13.27
CA GLU A 393 -0.85 -24.54 13.89
C GLU A 393 -1.05 -23.15 14.52
N GLY A 394 -2.23 -22.53 14.40
CA GLY A 394 -2.37 -21.11 14.74
C GLY A 394 -2.09 -20.86 16.23
N PHE A 395 -1.23 -19.87 16.53
CA PHE A 395 -0.91 -19.48 17.91
C PHE A 395 -2.15 -19.28 18.80
N TRP A 396 -3.24 -18.77 18.22
CA TRP A 396 -4.45 -18.42 18.94
C TRP A 396 -5.52 -19.52 19.01
N ASP A 397 -5.19 -20.74 18.57
CA ASP A 397 -6.12 -21.87 18.51
C ASP A 397 -6.28 -22.60 19.87
N ASN A 398 -5.73 -22.05 20.96
CA ASN A 398 -5.63 -22.68 22.29
C ASN A 398 -6.89 -22.58 23.18
N ILE A 399 -8.05 -22.19 22.64
CA ILE A 399 -9.30 -22.13 23.42
C ILE A 399 -9.87 -23.55 23.57
N ALA A 400 -9.85 -24.11 24.79
CA ALA A 400 -10.27 -25.47 25.09
C ALA A 400 -11.51 -25.56 26.03
N GLY A 401 -12.14 -26.74 26.07
CA GLY A 401 -13.24 -27.07 26.99
C GLY A 401 -14.50 -26.22 26.80
N ASP A 402 -15.18 -25.87 27.89
CA ASP A 402 -16.42 -25.06 27.87
C ASP A 402 -16.19 -23.66 27.27
N LYS A 403 -14.98 -23.11 27.41
CA LYS A 403 -14.62 -21.83 26.78
C LYS A 403 -14.71 -21.89 25.26
N LYS A 404 -14.41 -23.05 24.65
CA LYS A 404 -14.47 -23.25 23.20
C LYS A 404 -15.91 -23.20 22.68
N HIS A 405 -16.81 -23.92 23.33
CA HIS A 405 -18.24 -23.92 22.97
C HIS A 405 -18.85 -22.52 23.08
N GLU A 406 -18.53 -21.79 24.15
CA GLU A 406 -18.98 -20.40 24.31
C GLU A 406 -18.37 -19.49 23.23
N TYR A 407 -17.09 -19.66 22.91
CA TYR A 407 -16.42 -18.90 21.86
C TYR A 407 -17.12 -19.10 20.51
N GLU A 408 -17.30 -20.35 20.07
CA GLU A 408 -17.97 -20.71 18.82
C GLU A 408 -19.41 -20.20 18.76
N ARG A 409 -20.15 -20.24 19.89
CA ARG A 409 -21.49 -19.67 20.01
C ARG A 409 -21.47 -18.16 19.74
N LEU A 410 -20.53 -17.42 20.33
CA LEU A 410 -20.39 -15.97 20.13
C LEU A 410 -19.99 -15.63 18.68
N LEU A 411 -19.13 -16.44 18.04
CA LEU A 411 -18.80 -16.30 16.61
C LEU A 411 -20.08 -16.40 15.75
N ALA A 412 -20.89 -17.42 16.00
CA ALA A 412 -22.13 -17.66 15.27
C ALA A 412 -23.16 -16.54 15.48
N LEU A 413 -23.32 -16.06 16.72
CA LEU A 413 -24.23 -14.95 17.04
C LEU A 413 -23.85 -13.66 16.33
N PHE A 414 -22.56 -13.33 16.28
CA PHE A 414 -22.11 -12.14 15.56
C PHE A 414 -22.34 -12.27 14.05
N ALA A 415 -21.98 -13.42 13.46
CA ALA A 415 -22.21 -13.67 12.04
C ALA A 415 -23.70 -13.63 11.66
N ASP A 416 -24.57 -14.13 12.52
CA ASP A 416 -26.02 -14.07 12.36
C ASP A 416 -26.55 -12.63 12.44
N ALA A 417 -26.10 -11.84 13.43
CA ALA A 417 -26.46 -10.43 13.55
C ALA A 417 -26.06 -9.61 12.31
N VAL A 418 -24.85 -9.83 11.79
CA VAL A 418 -24.39 -9.17 10.56
C VAL A 418 -25.23 -9.59 9.34
N ASN A 419 -25.55 -10.88 9.20
CA ASN A 419 -26.36 -11.36 8.07
C ASN A 419 -27.82 -10.89 8.13
N LYS A 420 -28.39 -10.71 9.32
CA LYS A 420 -29.77 -10.28 9.53
C LYS A 420 -29.96 -8.78 9.43
N ASN A 421 -28.91 -7.97 9.58
CA ASN A 421 -29.01 -6.53 9.42
C ASN A 421 -29.51 -6.16 8.01
N HIS A 422 -30.59 -5.37 7.97
CA HIS A 422 -31.28 -5.00 6.73
C HIS A 422 -30.36 -4.28 5.73
N ILE A 423 -29.56 -3.32 6.19
CA ILE A 423 -28.66 -2.56 5.31
C ILE A 423 -27.59 -3.46 4.70
N VAL A 424 -26.97 -4.32 5.52
CA VAL A 424 -25.97 -5.28 5.04
C VAL A 424 -26.58 -6.23 4.02
N LYS A 425 -27.73 -6.83 4.34
CA LYS A 425 -28.39 -7.85 3.52
C LYS A 425 -28.93 -7.30 2.20
N GLU A 426 -29.61 -6.17 2.23
CA GLU A 426 -30.40 -5.66 1.09
C GLU A 426 -29.65 -4.62 0.24
N HIS A 427 -28.61 -3.97 0.80
CA HIS A 427 -27.85 -2.94 0.09
C HIS A 427 -26.37 -3.30 -0.11
N ILE A 428 -25.64 -3.54 0.98
CA ILE A 428 -24.17 -3.73 0.91
C ILE A 428 -23.80 -5.04 0.21
N LYS A 429 -24.48 -6.15 0.51
CA LYS A 429 -24.18 -7.44 -0.10
C LYS A 429 -24.47 -7.50 -1.61
N PRO A 430 -25.62 -7.02 -2.11
CA PRO A 430 -25.91 -7.07 -3.55
C PRO A 430 -25.20 -5.99 -4.39
N TYR A 431 -24.91 -4.81 -3.81
CA TYR A 431 -24.40 -3.65 -4.57
C TYR A 431 -23.05 -3.13 -4.06
N GLY A 432 -22.50 -3.71 -2.99
CA GLY A 432 -21.34 -3.15 -2.30
C GLY A 432 -21.62 -1.77 -1.69
N THR A 433 -20.56 -1.03 -1.41
CA THR A 433 -20.68 0.37 -0.96
C THR A 433 -21.24 1.27 -2.05
N ALA A 434 -21.21 0.88 -3.33
CA ALA A 434 -21.83 1.64 -4.43
C ALA A 434 -23.36 1.82 -4.28
N SER A 435 -24.01 1.07 -3.37
CA SER A 435 -25.37 1.37 -2.90
C SER A 435 -25.53 2.80 -2.37
N LEU A 436 -24.46 3.45 -1.93
CA LEU A 436 -24.46 4.82 -1.40
C LEU A 436 -24.57 5.90 -2.49
N ILE A 437 -24.34 5.60 -3.78
CA ILE A 437 -24.31 6.61 -4.85
C ILE A 437 -25.61 7.40 -4.92
N MET A 438 -26.77 6.72 -4.96
CA MET A 438 -28.07 7.39 -5.08
C MET A 438 -28.49 8.10 -3.80
N PRO A 439 -28.41 7.50 -2.59
CA PRO A 439 -28.72 8.22 -1.35
C PRO A 439 -27.86 9.47 -1.13
N LEU A 440 -26.58 9.42 -1.49
CA LEU A 440 -25.69 10.58 -1.38
C LEU A 440 -25.98 11.63 -2.46
N TYR A 441 -26.39 11.22 -3.65
CA TYR A 441 -26.89 12.15 -4.67
C TYR A 441 -28.17 12.86 -4.21
N GLU A 442 -29.15 12.13 -3.68
CA GLU A 442 -30.43 12.70 -3.23
C GLU A 442 -30.28 13.69 -2.06
N THR A 443 -29.30 13.46 -1.19
CA THR A 443 -29.03 14.31 -0.01
C THR A 443 -28.12 15.51 -0.28
N GLY A 444 -27.58 15.65 -1.50
CA GLY A 444 -26.61 16.70 -1.79
C GLY A 444 -25.15 16.34 -1.45
N ALA A 445 -24.89 15.12 -0.96
CA ALA A 445 -23.62 14.71 -0.39
C ALA A 445 -22.63 14.05 -1.37
N LEU A 446 -23.09 13.61 -2.55
CA LEU A 446 -22.23 13.10 -3.62
C LEU A 446 -21.55 14.28 -4.35
N PRO A 447 -20.21 14.39 -4.39
CA PRO A 447 -19.57 15.46 -5.13
C PRO A 447 -19.77 15.32 -6.63
N LEU A 448 -20.23 16.40 -7.25
CA LEU A 448 -20.36 16.54 -8.70
C LEU A 448 -19.53 17.73 -9.18
N ALA A 449 -18.90 17.59 -10.35
CA ALA A 449 -18.11 18.64 -10.99
C ALA A 449 -17.15 19.35 -10.01
N PHE A 450 -16.38 18.55 -9.27
CA PHE A 450 -15.41 19.01 -8.30
C PHE A 450 -16.02 19.94 -7.24
N PHE A 451 -17.20 19.56 -6.72
CA PHE A 451 -17.97 20.26 -5.67
C PHE A 451 -18.62 21.59 -6.10
N THR A 452 -18.65 21.91 -7.40
CA THR A 452 -19.10 23.24 -7.88
C THR A 452 -20.55 23.32 -8.37
N ARG A 453 -21.12 22.22 -8.91
CA ARG A 453 -22.51 22.16 -9.39
C ARG A 453 -23.13 20.80 -9.04
N PHE A 454 -24.46 20.70 -9.09
CA PHE A 454 -25.17 19.50 -8.59
C PHE A 454 -26.20 18.87 -9.57
N GLU A 455 -26.30 19.36 -10.81
CA GLU A 455 -27.25 18.80 -11.78
C GLU A 455 -26.56 17.81 -12.71
N SER A 456 -27.02 16.56 -12.73
CA SER A 456 -26.52 15.57 -13.68
C SER A 456 -27.53 14.45 -13.93
N GLN A 457 -27.85 14.25 -15.22
CA GLN A 457 -28.61 13.09 -15.68
C GLN A 457 -27.73 11.82 -15.78
N GLY A 458 -26.42 11.93 -15.52
CA GLY A 458 -25.46 10.84 -15.66
C GLY A 458 -25.29 9.96 -14.43
N VAL A 459 -25.68 10.43 -13.23
CA VAL A 459 -25.40 9.72 -11.96
C VAL A 459 -26.03 8.33 -11.90
N SER A 460 -27.21 8.15 -12.49
CA SER A 460 -27.89 6.84 -12.55
C SER A 460 -27.05 5.77 -13.26
N LYS A 461 -26.20 6.16 -14.21
CA LYS A 461 -25.29 5.26 -14.96
C LYS A 461 -24.16 4.70 -14.12
N ILE A 462 -23.89 5.29 -12.96
CA ILE A 462 -22.87 4.84 -11.99
C ILE A 462 -23.51 4.42 -10.66
N SER A 463 -24.83 4.22 -10.62
CA SER A 463 -25.52 3.72 -9.43
C SER A 463 -25.07 2.30 -9.07
N GLY A 464 -25.31 1.87 -7.83
CA GLY A 464 -25.07 0.49 -7.42
C GLY A 464 -25.78 -0.54 -8.31
N ALA A 465 -26.99 -0.24 -8.77
CA ALA A 465 -27.73 -1.09 -9.72
C ALA A 465 -27.02 -1.16 -11.08
N ALA A 466 -26.63 -0.02 -11.65
CA ALA A 466 -25.88 0.02 -12.91
C ALA A 466 -24.54 -0.72 -12.83
N LEU A 467 -23.83 -0.61 -11.70
CA LEU A 467 -22.61 -1.37 -11.44
C LEU A 467 -22.89 -2.86 -11.42
N ARG A 468 -23.90 -3.31 -10.68
CA ARG A 468 -24.26 -4.73 -10.61
C ARG A 468 -24.61 -5.28 -11.99
N ASP A 469 -25.44 -4.58 -12.75
CA ASP A 469 -25.82 -4.99 -14.10
C ASP A 469 -24.59 -5.08 -15.02
N SER A 470 -23.67 -4.12 -14.92
CA SER A 470 -22.43 -4.14 -15.70
C SER A 470 -21.50 -5.29 -15.29
N VAL A 471 -21.40 -5.61 -14.00
CA VAL A 471 -20.60 -6.74 -13.49
C VAL A 471 -21.18 -8.06 -14.00
N ILE A 472 -22.50 -8.25 -13.89
CA ILE A 472 -23.20 -9.45 -14.38
C ILE A 472 -23.01 -9.60 -15.90
N LYS A 473 -23.20 -8.52 -16.66
CA LYS A 473 -23.00 -8.51 -18.12
C LYS A 473 -21.59 -8.97 -18.52
N ARG A 474 -20.58 -8.62 -17.71
CA ARG A 474 -19.18 -9.02 -17.92
C ARG A 474 -18.82 -10.35 -17.25
N LYS A 475 -19.79 -11.08 -16.68
CA LYS A 475 -19.59 -12.35 -15.97
C LYS A 475 -18.65 -12.25 -14.77
N GLY A 476 -18.60 -11.07 -14.15
CA GLY A 476 -17.92 -10.87 -12.87
C GLY A 476 -18.76 -11.35 -11.69
N GLU A 477 -18.32 -11.03 -10.48
CA GLU A 477 -18.94 -11.50 -9.24
C GLU A 477 -19.40 -10.31 -8.38
N CYS A 478 -20.69 -10.27 -8.06
CA CYS A 478 -21.22 -9.42 -7.00
C CYS A 478 -21.39 -10.26 -5.73
N GLY A 479 -21.15 -9.67 -4.56
CA GLY A 479 -21.27 -10.43 -3.32
C GLY A 479 -20.00 -11.23 -3.00
N ALA A 480 -18.82 -10.76 -3.42
CA ALA A 480 -17.56 -11.46 -3.16
C ALA A 480 -16.95 -11.06 -1.81
N SER A 481 -16.15 -11.95 -1.24
CA SER A 481 -15.49 -11.73 0.05
C SER A 481 -14.09 -11.13 -0.11
N CYS A 482 -13.68 -10.25 0.81
CA CYS A 482 -12.30 -9.76 0.91
C CYS A 482 -11.45 -10.53 1.92
N ALA A 483 -12.09 -11.15 2.90
CA ALA A 483 -11.46 -11.85 4.03
C ALA A 483 -12.08 -13.24 4.22
N ARG A 484 -11.44 -14.09 5.01
CA ARG A 484 -12.01 -15.39 5.34
C ARG A 484 -13.29 -15.20 6.19
N ASN A 485 -14.28 -16.07 6.02
CA ASN A 485 -15.55 -16.09 6.77
C ASN A 485 -16.38 -14.78 6.77
N CYS A 486 -16.04 -13.79 5.95
CA CYS A 486 -16.82 -12.56 5.87
C CYS A 486 -18.20 -12.83 5.24
N VAL A 487 -19.25 -12.52 6.00
CA VAL A 487 -20.65 -12.71 5.58
C VAL A 487 -21.24 -11.45 4.95
N ILE A 488 -20.59 -10.29 5.12
CA ILE A 488 -20.95 -9.00 4.52
C ILE A 488 -20.84 -9.10 3.00
N LYS A 489 -19.73 -9.65 2.49
CA LYS A 489 -19.52 -9.94 1.07
C LYS A 489 -19.79 -8.71 0.16
N CYS A 490 -19.10 -7.60 0.39
CA CYS A 490 -19.39 -6.33 -0.30
C CYS A 490 -18.66 -6.11 -1.63
N LYS A 491 -17.77 -7.01 -2.07
CA LYS A 491 -16.96 -6.76 -3.28
C LYS A 491 -17.77 -7.00 -4.56
N ASN A 492 -17.67 -6.04 -5.48
CA ASN A 492 -18.13 -6.15 -6.87
C ASN A 492 -16.93 -6.34 -7.79
N ILE A 493 -16.61 -7.58 -8.14
CA ILE A 493 -15.46 -7.93 -8.97
C ILE A 493 -15.80 -7.69 -10.45
N TYR A 494 -15.14 -6.70 -11.05
CA TYR A 494 -15.29 -6.34 -12.44
C TYR A 494 -14.24 -7.05 -13.30
N LEU A 495 -14.67 -7.69 -14.39
CA LEU A 495 -13.78 -8.35 -15.34
C LEU A 495 -13.56 -7.48 -16.59
N ASP A 496 -12.36 -7.52 -17.15
CA ASP A 496 -12.06 -6.87 -18.43
C ASP A 496 -12.57 -7.71 -19.62
N ASP A 497 -12.32 -7.24 -20.85
CA ASP A 497 -12.73 -7.93 -22.08
C ASP A 497 -12.03 -9.30 -22.27
N LYS A 498 -10.88 -9.48 -21.63
CA LYS A 498 -10.13 -10.75 -21.60
C LYS A 498 -10.57 -11.67 -20.46
N LYS A 499 -11.65 -11.31 -19.74
CA LYS A 499 -12.16 -12.01 -18.55
C LYS A 499 -11.16 -12.07 -17.40
N GLN A 500 -10.16 -11.18 -17.39
CA GLN A 500 -9.25 -11.03 -16.28
C GLN A 500 -9.85 -10.07 -15.25
N LYS A 501 -9.50 -10.27 -13.98
CA LYS A 501 -9.93 -9.37 -12.91
C LYS A 501 -9.31 -7.99 -13.11
N SER A 502 -10.15 -7.00 -13.42
CA SER A 502 -9.72 -5.61 -13.58
C SER A 502 -9.52 -4.98 -12.21
N ALA A 503 -10.60 -4.93 -11.43
CA ALA A 503 -10.63 -4.40 -10.07
C ALA A 503 -11.91 -4.87 -9.36
N TYR A 504 -12.04 -4.56 -8.07
CA TYR A 504 -13.35 -4.48 -7.43
C TYR A 504 -13.73 -3.01 -7.24
N ILE A 505 -15.00 -2.67 -7.47
CA ILE A 505 -15.48 -1.28 -7.49
C ILE A 505 -16.29 -0.99 -6.21
N GLU A 506 -16.06 0.19 -5.65
CA GLU A 506 -16.66 0.71 -4.41
C GLU A 506 -17.19 2.13 -4.66
N TYR A 507 -17.95 2.66 -3.71
CA TYR A 507 -18.48 4.03 -3.76
C TYR A 507 -17.39 5.06 -4.07
N GLU A 508 -16.30 5.07 -3.31
CA GLU A 508 -15.29 6.12 -3.38
C GLU A 508 -14.64 6.17 -4.76
N HIS A 509 -14.47 5.01 -5.41
CA HIS A 509 -13.96 4.93 -6.78
C HIS A 509 -14.88 5.64 -7.80
N LEU A 510 -16.19 5.38 -7.70
CA LEU A 510 -17.19 5.99 -8.57
C LEU A 510 -17.40 7.47 -8.21
N ALA A 511 -17.43 7.82 -6.93
CA ALA A 511 -17.57 9.20 -6.51
C ALA A 511 -16.35 10.05 -6.92
N GLY A 512 -15.13 9.52 -6.77
CA GLY A 512 -13.88 10.19 -7.14
C GLY A 512 -13.64 10.25 -8.65
N PHE A 513 -13.45 9.12 -9.32
CA PHE A 513 -13.13 9.14 -10.75
C PHE A 513 -14.31 9.48 -11.65
N ALA A 514 -15.54 9.14 -11.25
CA ALA A 514 -16.72 9.36 -12.09
C ALA A 514 -17.49 10.62 -11.68
N ALA A 515 -18.21 10.62 -10.57
CA ALA A 515 -19.17 11.68 -10.23
C ALA A 515 -18.50 13.05 -10.09
N MET A 516 -17.40 13.13 -9.33
CA MET A 516 -16.65 14.36 -9.07
C MET A 516 -16.01 14.92 -10.34
N ASN A 517 -15.63 14.08 -11.30
CA ASN A 517 -14.97 14.49 -12.54
C ASN A 517 -15.90 14.48 -13.76
N GLU A 518 -17.20 14.20 -13.57
CA GLU A 518 -18.23 14.09 -14.60
C GLU A 518 -17.96 13.03 -15.68
N ILE A 519 -17.37 11.91 -15.25
CA ILE A 519 -17.02 10.76 -16.07
C ILE A 519 -17.94 9.58 -15.72
N TYR A 520 -19.19 9.60 -16.18
CA TYR A 520 -20.19 8.59 -15.84
C TYR A 520 -20.02 7.28 -16.62
N ASP A 521 -18.87 6.64 -16.46
CA ASP A 521 -18.46 5.41 -17.16
C ASP A 521 -17.81 4.42 -16.18
N ILE A 522 -18.52 3.31 -15.92
CA ILE A 522 -18.07 2.24 -15.02
C ILE A 522 -16.88 1.47 -15.60
N GLU A 523 -16.84 1.27 -16.92
CA GLU A 523 -15.76 0.55 -17.58
C GLU A 523 -14.46 1.35 -17.51
N LEU A 524 -14.53 2.66 -17.80
CA LEU A 524 -13.38 3.54 -17.66
C LEU A 524 -12.91 3.60 -16.20
N THR A 525 -13.86 3.65 -15.24
CA THR A 525 -13.52 3.55 -13.81
C THR A 525 -12.79 2.24 -13.51
N ALA A 526 -13.25 1.09 -14.02
CA ALA A 526 -12.58 -0.19 -13.81
C ALA A 526 -11.14 -0.21 -14.37
N LYS A 527 -10.91 0.39 -15.55
CA LYS A 527 -9.58 0.53 -16.18
C LYS A 527 -8.66 1.43 -15.35
N LEU A 528 -9.18 2.53 -14.81
CA LEU A 528 -8.44 3.42 -13.91
C LEU A 528 -8.02 2.72 -12.63
N LEU A 529 -8.92 1.95 -12.02
CA LEU A 529 -8.59 1.18 -10.82
C LEU A 529 -7.54 0.12 -11.10
N ARG A 530 -7.62 -0.55 -12.25
CA ARG A 530 -6.58 -1.48 -12.68
C ARG A 530 -5.22 -0.78 -12.77
N PHE A 531 -5.18 0.40 -13.39
CA PHE A 531 -3.97 1.23 -13.46
C PHE A 531 -3.44 1.59 -12.06
N CYS A 532 -4.30 2.11 -11.16
CA CYS A 532 -3.91 2.43 -9.79
C CYS A 532 -3.34 1.22 -9.05
N ARG A 533 -3.94 0.03 -9.20
CA ARG A 533 -3.50 -1.19 -8.53
C ARG A 533 -2.18 -1.71 -9.08
N GLU A 534 -2.00 -1.73 -10.40
CA GLU A 534 -0.73 -2.12 -11.02
C GLU A 534 0.41 -1.20 -10.57
N LYS A 535 0.15 0.11 -10.50
CA LYS A 535 1.16 1.11 -10.13
C LYS A 535 1.29 1.32 -8.62
N GLY A 536 0.40 0.76 -7.79
CA GLY A 536 0.34 1.02 -6.34
C GLY A 536 0.13 2.50 -6.02
N LEU A 537 -0.98 3.08 -6.51
CA LEU A 537 -1.32 4.49 -6.31
C LEU A 537 -2.61 4.65 -5.52
N ASP A 538 -2.62 5.61 -4.61
CA ASP A 538 -3.81 6.05 -3.91
C ASP A 538 -4.78 6.68 -4.93
N PHE A 539 -5.91 6.02 -5.13
CA PHE A 539 -6.86 6.42 -6.16
C PHE A 539 -7.59 7.73 -5.81
N ILE A 540 -7.79 8.03 -4.53
CA ILE A 540 -8.46 9.27 -4.10
C ILE A 540 -7.57 10.42 -4.52
N GLU A 541 -6.30 10.38 -4.10
CA GLU A 541 -5.31 11.39 -4.47
C GLU A 541 -5.14 11.56 -5.98
N LEU A 542 -5.09 10.45 -6.73
CA LEU A 542 -4.97 10.52 -8.18
C LEU A 542 -6.23 11.11 -8.83
N SER A 543 -7.43 10.76 -8.33
CA SER A 543 -8.69 11.31 -8.85
C SER A 543 -8.80 12.82 -8.65
N TYR A 544 -8.26 13.34 -7.53
CA TYR A 544 -8.15 14.78 -7.29
C TYR A 544 -7.08 15.42 -8.15
N SER A 545 -5.90 14.80 -8.28
CA SER A 545 -4.81 15.34 -9.11
C SER A 545 -5.25 15.55 -10.56
N ILE A 546 -5.98 14.59 -11.13
CA ILE A 546 -6.57 14.67 -12.46
C ILE A 546 -7.72 15.69 -12.49
N GLY A 547 -8.58 15.70 -11.47
CA GLY A 547 -9.69 16.65 -11.38
C GLY A 547 -9.25 18.10 -11.28
N GLU A 548 -8.14 18.38 -10.60
CA GLU A 548 -7.55 19.73 -10.54
C GLU A 548 -7.06 20.18 -11.92
N LEU A 549 -6.49 19.27 -12.73
CA LEU A 549 -6.12 19.57 -14.11
C LEU A 549 -7.35 19.86 -14.97
N ILE A 550 -8.40 19.04 -14.88
CA ILE A 550 -9.67 19.26 -15.59
C ILE A 550 -10.26 20.62 -15.20
N ARG A 551 -10.33 20.90 -13.89
CA ARG A 551 -10.83 22.16 -13.33
C ARG A 551 -9.99 23.37 -13.67
N SER A 552 -8.69 23.19 -13.95
CA SER A 552 -7.80 24.28 -14.37
C SER A 552 -8.18 24.85 -15.74
N GLY A 553 -8.75 24.03 -16.63
CA GLY A 553 -8.98 24.42 -18.02
C GLY A 553 -7.69 24.59 -18.83
N ALA A 554 -6.52 24.24 -18.27
CA ALA A 554 -5.23 24.34 -18.94
C ALA A 554 -5.14 23.44 -20.19
N ILE A 555 -5.90 22.33 -20.20
CA ILE A 555 -6.03 21.42 -21.33
C ILE A 555 -7.49 21.44 -21.81
N LYS A 556 -7.70 21.65 -23.11
CA LYS A 556 -9.02 21.55 -23.74
C LYS A 556 -9.28 20.09 -24.13
N GLY A 557 -10.49 19.61 -23.86
CA GLY A 557 -10.91 18.25 -24.22
C GLY A 557 -12.06 17.79 -23.34
N LYS A 558 -12.61 16.61 -23.64
CA LYS A 558 -13.57 15.98 -22.73
C LYS A 558 -12.84 15.47 -21.48
N PRO A 559 -13.47 15.48 -20.29
CA PRO A 559 -12.85 14.97 -19.05
C PRO A 559 -12.19 13.58 -19.20
N GLN A 560 -12.85 12.67 -19.92
CA GLN A 560 -12.36 11.31 -20.18
C GLN A 560 -11.07 11.29 -21.01
N GLU A 561 -10.95 12.19 -21.98
CA GLU A 561 -9.78 12.31 -22.86
C GLU A 561 -8.59 12.87 -22.09
N ILE A 562 -8.82 13.91 -21.28
CA ILE A 562 -7.80 14.51 -20.41
C ILE A 562 -7.29 13.47 -19.43
N LEU A 563 -8.19 12.78 -18.74
CA LEU A 563 -7.85 11.72 -17.80
C LEU A 563 -7.02 10.61 -18.45
N THR A 564 -7.38 10.15 -19.65
CA THR A 564 -6.60 9.12 -20.37
C THR A 564 -5.21 9.64 -20.73
N GLY A 565 -5.11 10.92 -21.13
CA GLY A 565 -3.84 11.62 -21.32
C GLY A 565 -2.98 11.62 -20.06
N CYS A 566 -3.56 11.93 -18.89
CA CYS A 566 -2.85 11.92 -17.61
C CYS A 566 -2.20 10.56 -17.30
N LEU A 567 -2.90 9.45 -17.55
CA LEU A 567 -2.32 8.11 -17.36
C LEU A 567 -1.11 7.90 -18.26
N SER A 568 -1.21 8.30 -19.53
CA SER A 568 -0.10 8.23 -20.48
C SER A 568 1.09 9.07 -20.04
N GLU A 569 0.86 10.27 -19.51
CA GLU A 569 1.91 11.15 -18.99
C GLU A 569 2.62 10.54 -17.77
N ILE A 570 1.87 9.88 -16.86
CA ILE A 570 2.43 9.10 -15.75
C ILE A 570 3.28 7.95 -16.28
N GLU A 571 2.80 7.17 -17.25
CA GLU A 571 3.57 6.06 -17.81
C GLU A 571 4.85 6.51 -18.51
N LYS A 572 4.79 7.61 -19.26
CA LYS A 572 5.93 8.23 -19.95
C LYS A 572 6.86 8.98 -19.00
N GLN A 573 6.48 9.16 -17.74
CA GLN A 573 7.28 9.87 -16.73
C GLN A 573 7.65 11.30 -17.16
N THR A 574 6.72 11.98 -17.83
CA THR A 574 6.87 13.38 -18.21
C THR A 574 6.82 14.29 -16.98
N ILE A 575 7.09 15.58 -17.15
CA ILE A 575 6.96 16.55 -16.06
C ILE A 575 5.53 16.56 -15.52
N ALA A 576 4.52 16.54 -16.41
CA ALA A 576 3.12 16.48 -16.02
C ALA A 576 2.79 15.20 -15.24
N GLY A 577 3.26 14.03 -15.72
CA GLY A 577 3.10 12.76 -15.01
C GLY A 577 3.70 12.79 -13.60
N LYS A 578 4.90 13.36 -13.47
CA LYS A 578 5.57 13.51 -12.16
C LYS A 578 4.83 14.45 -11.22
N ILE A 579 4.22 15.53 -11.73
CA ILE A 579 3.39 16.44 -10.94
C ILE A 579 2.15 15.70 -10.39
N LEU A 580 1.45 14.94 -11.24
CA LEU A 580 0.29 14.14 -10.82
C LEU A 580 0.65 13.13 -9.73
N LEU A 581 1.85 12.54 -9.80
CA LEU A 581 2.37 11.64 -8.76
C LEU A 581 2.71 12.32 -7.44
N LYS A 582 2.69 13.66 -7.35
CA LYS A 582 2.86 14.41 -6.09
C LYS A 582 1.55 14.63 -5.33
N GLY A 583 0.43 14.13 -5.85
CA GLY A 583 -0.87 14.14 -5.18
C GLY A 583 -1.66 15.44 -5.39
N ALA A 584 -2.83 15.49 -4.76
CA ALA A 584 -3.85 16.50 -5.03
C ALA A 584 -3.35 17.93 -4.78
N PHE A 585 -2.71 18.16 -3.63
CA PHE A 585 -2.22 19.49 -3.24
C PHE A 585 -1.18 20.01 -4.24
N ALA A 586 -0.14 19.24 -4.52
CA ALA A 586 0.93 19.65 -5.43
C ALA A 586 0.41 19.85 -6.86
N SER A 587 -0.50 18.99 -7.32
CA SER A 587 -1.14 19.11 -8.62
C SER A 587 -1.96 20.40 -8.74
N ALA A 588 -2.78 20.73 -7.74
CA ALA A 588 -3.56 21.96 -7.72
C ALA A 588 -2.67 23.20 -7.86
N ILE A 589 -1.61 23.29 -7.03
CA ILE A 589 -0.66 24.41 -7.07
C ILE A 589 0.03 24.49 -8.45
N ALA A 590 0.50 23.36 -8.99
CA ALA A 590 1.19 23.31 -10.27
C ALA A 590 0.29 23.72 -11.45
N PHE A 591 -1.02 23.44 -11.36
CA PHE A 591 -2.02 23.83 -12.37
C PHE A 591 -2.64 25.21 -12.10
N GLY A 592 -2.04 26.02 -11.23
CA GLY A 592 -2.42 27.41 -11.00
C GLY A 592 -3.69 27.59 -10.16
N LYS A 593 -4.02 26.62 -9.30
CA LYS A 593 -5.12 26.72 -8.34
C LYS A 593 -4.59 27.16 -6.98
N ASP A 594 -5.15 28.25 -6.46
CA ASP A 594 -4.85 28.85 -5.16
C ASP A 594 -5.67 28.26 -4.01
N ALA A 595 -6.73 27.51 -4.32
CA ALA A 595 -7.54 26.75 -3.36
C ALA A 595 -7.58 25.25 -3.75
N PRO A 596 -6.58 24.45 -3.33
CA PRO A 596 -6.58 22.99 -3.47
C PRO A 596 -7.69 22.34 -2.65
N MET A 597 -8.32 21.29 -3.18
CA MET A 597 -9.37 20.56 -2.47
C MET A 597 -8.83 19.51 -1.49
N THR A 598 -8.02 19.97 -0.53
CA THR A 598 -7.28 19.11 0.42
C THR A 598 -7.39 19.62 1.85
N VAL A 599 -7.24 18.72 2.83
CA VAL A 599 -7.06 19.05 4.25
C VAL A 599 -5.70 18.56 4.70
N ALA A 600 -4.90 19.45 5.29
CA ALA A 600 -3.51 19.16 5.69
C ALA A 600 -2.65 18.52 4.56
N GLY A 601 -2.89 18.94 3.31
CA GLY A 601 -2.17 18.44 2.13
C GLY A 601 -2.64 17.09 1.59
N GLU A 602 -3.72 16.51 2.16
CA GLU A 602 -4.31 15.25 1.72
C GLU A 602 -5.66 15.48 1.04
N ALA A 603 -5.97 14.71 0.00
CA ALA A 603 -7.27 14.74 -0.66
C ALA A 603 -8.39 14.35 0.31
N LEU A 604 -9.53 15.02 0.16
CA LEU A 604 -10.73 14.66 0.89
C LEU A 604 -11.37 13.39 0.29
N PRO A 605 -11.83 12.42 1.09
CA PRO A 605 -12.71 11.40 0.58
C PRO A 605 -13.96 12.05 -0.07
N PRO A 606 -14.50 11.47 -1.16
CA PRO A 606 -15.46 12.15 -2.03
C PRO A 606 -16.86 12.19 -1.42
N TYR A 607 -17.03 13.03 -0.41
CA TYR A 607 -18.28 13.36 0.29
C TYR A 607 -18.34 14.87 0.49
N ASP A 608 -19.47 15.50 0.21
CA ASP A 608 -19.61 16.95 0.36
C ASP A 608 -19.86 17.33 1.84
N PRO A 609 -18.88 17.95 2.53
CA PRO A 609 -19.01 18.28 3.95
C PRO A 609 -20.06 19.37 4.22
N ARG A 610 -20.58 20.06 3.18
CA ARG A 610 -21.70 20.99 3.35
C ARG A 610 -23.00 20.25 3.64
N ALA A 611 -23.20 19.08 3.03
CA ALA A 611 -24.36 18.22 3.24
C ALA A 611 -24.13 17.17 4.33
N LEU A 612 -22.87 16.89 4.69
CA LEU A 612 -22.44 15.97 5.75
C LEU A 612 -21.46 16.66 6.70
N MET A 613 -21.93 17.62 7.49
CA MET A 613 -21.04 18.45 8.30
C MET A 613 -20.26 17.65 9.36
N SER A 614 -20.85 16.62 9.98
CA SER A 614 -20.13 15.76 10.92
C SER A 614 -18.93 15.06 10.30
N LEU A 615 -18.98 14.72 9.02
CA LEU A 615 -17.86 14.13 8.30
C LEU A 615 -16.78 15.19 8.00
N GLY A 616 -17.19 16.42 7.69
CA GLY A 616 -16.28 17.57 7.64
C GLY A 616 -15.57 17.82 8.98
N VAL A 617 -16.28 17.71 10.11
CA VAL A 617 -15.69 17.78 11.45
C VAL A 617 -14.68 16.64 11.64
N SER A 618 -15.01 15.41 11.23
CA SER A 618 -14.10 14.26 11.30
C SER A 618 -12.82 14.51 10.52
N TYR A 619 -12.90 15.04 9.29
CA TYR A 619 -11.71 15.35 8.47
C TYR A 619 -10.80 16.41 9.08
N LEU A 620 -11.36 17.35 9.85
CA LEU A 620 -10.60 18.40 10.52
C LEU A 620 -10.02 18.00 11.88
N THR A 621 -10.68 17.06 12.58
CA THR A 621 -10.38 16.76 13.99
C THR A 621 -9.77 15.38 14.20
N SER A 622 -9.95 14.45 13.27
CA SER A 622 -9.36 13.12 13.39
C SER A 622 -7.84 13.21 13.34
N PRO A 623 -7.11 12.57 14.28
CA PRO A 623 -5.65 12.63 14.27
C PRO A 623 -5.00 11.96 13.05
N ILE A 624 -5.71 11.08 12.35
CA ILE A 624 -5.21 10.44 11.11
C ILE A 624 -5.57 11.21 9.83
N GLY A 625 -6.12 12.41 9.98
CA GLY A 625 -6.54 13.28 8.89
C GLY A 625 -7.79 12.77 8.15
N SER A 626 -7.96 13.24 6.92
CA SER A 626 -9.08 12.86 6.07
C SER A 626 -8.88 11.46 5.47
N GLU A 627 -9.37 10.44 6.16
CA GLU A 627 -9.47 9.04 5.71
C GLU A 627 -10.94 8.66 5.59
N GLU A 628 -11.31 7.84 4.60
CA GLU A 628 -12.72 7.61 4.24
C GLU A 628 -13.57 6.96 5.35
N LYS A 629 -12.97 6.16 6.24
CA LYS A 629 -13.70 5.34 7.22
C LYS A 629 -13.15 5.44 8.64
N SER A 630 -11.87 5.13 8.85
CA SER A 630 -11.18 5.13 10.16
C SER A 630 -11.17 6.50 10.85
N ALA A 631 -11.39 7.59 10.10
CA ALA A 631 -11.50 8.94 10.65
C ALA A 631 -12.86 9.24 11.32
N GLY A 632 -13.79 8.28 11.37
CA GLY A 632 -15.11 8.45 11.98
C GLY A 632 -16.20 8.75 10.94
N PHE A 633 -16.57 7.72 10.17
CA PHE A 633 -17.54 7.81 9.08
C PHE A 633 -19.00 7.88 9.55
N THR A 634 -19.69 8.96 9.21
CA THR A 634 -21.01 9.32 9.79
C THR A 634 -22.21 9.05 8.87
N VAL A 635 -21.98 8.68 7.61
CA VAL A 635 -23.04 8.35 6.63
C VAL A 635 -24.02 7.29 7.12
N PRO A 636 -23.62 6.22 7.86
CA PRO A 636 -24.56 5.25 8.40
C PRO A 636 -25.70 5.89 9.20
N VAL A 637 -25.40 6.95 9.97
CA VAL A 637 -26.38 7.68 10.79
C VAL A 637 -27.06 8.79 9.99
N SER A 638 -26.27 9.63 9.30
CA SER A 638 -26.80 10.85 8.66
C SER A 638 -27.56 10.63 7.36
N VAL A 639 -27.35 9.50 6.69
CA VAL A 639 -27.98 9.18 5.40
C VAL A 639 -28.80 7.91 5.48
N GLN A 640 -28.21 6.84 6.02
CA GLN A 640 -28.85 5.51 6.06
C GLN A 640 -29.69 5.28 7.33
N LYS A 641 -29.66 6.22 8.28
CA LYS A 641 -30.48 6.23 9.51
C LYS A 641 -30.33 4.98 10.38
N SER A 642 -29.14 4.39 10.40
CA SER A 642 -28.81 3.24 11.25
C SER A 642 -28.41 3.70 12.65
N GLY A 643 -29.00 3.09 13.68
CA GLY A 643 -28.77 3.44 15.10
C GLY A 643 -29.22 4.85 15.52
N GLY A 644 -30.00 5.54 14.68
CA GLY A 644 -30.48 6.90 14.92
C GLY A 644 -30.43 7.76 13.66
N PHE A 645 -30.75 9.04 13.81
CA PHE A 645 -30.68 10.00 12.71
C PHE A 645 -30.24 11.37 13.20
N VAL A 646 -29.22 11.92 12.54
CA VAL A 646 -28.71 13.27 12.76
C VAL A 646 -28.55 13.90 11.38
N ALA A 647 -29.35 14.91 11.08
CA ALA A 647 -29.39 15.53 9.76
C ALA A 647 -28.05 16.17 9.41
N GLY A 648 -27.35 15.66 8.40
CA GLY A 648 -25.98 16.08 8.05
C GLY A 648 -25.85 17.54 7.58
N ASN A 649 -26.96 18.18 7.20
CA ASN A 649 -27.00 19.56 6.69
C ASN A 649 -27.34 20.61 7.77
N LYS A 650 -27.36 20.22 9.05
CA LYS A 650 -27.56 21.12 10.20
C LYS A 650 -26.36 21.02 11.14
N THR A 651 -26.08 22.09 11.89
CA THR A 651 -24.98 22.10 12.87
C THR A 651 -25.29 21.30 14.15
N GLU A 652 -26.57 21.16 14.50
CA GLU A 652 -27.02 20.44 15.69
C GLU A 652 -26.57 18.96 15.67
N GLY A 653 -26.00 18.51 16.79
CA GLY A 653 -25.55 17.12 16.98
C GLY A 653 -24.31 16.68 16.21
N GLN A 654 -23.76 17.48 15.28
CA GLN A 654 -22.67 17.01 14.39
C GLN A 654 -21.34 16.80 15.11
N LEU A 655 -20.99 17.66 16.07
CA LEU A 655 -19.76 17.55 16.86
C LEU A 655 -19.78 16.26 17.68
N GLU A 656 -20.91 15.99 18.35
CA GLU A 656 -21.09 14.77 19.12
C GLU A 656 -21.09 13.52 18.24
N LEU A 657 -21.79 13.56 17.10
CA LEU A 657 -21.79 12.45 16.15
C LEU A 657 -20.37 12.16 15.64
N SER A 658 -19.65 13.18 15.17
CA SER A 658 -18.26 13.01 14.72
C SER A 658 -17.39 12.39 15.81
N ARG A 659 -17.43 12.94 17.02
CA ARG A 659 -16.67 12.44 18.17
C ARG A 659 -16.98 10.98 18.51
N ASN A 660 -18.26 10.62 18.56
CA ASN A 660 -18.68 9.26 18.91
C ASN A 660 -18.31 8.27 17.80
N MET A 661 -18.45 8.65 16.53
CA MET A 661 -18.03 7.79 15.42
C MET A 661 -16.50 7.65 15.37
N GLN A 662 -15.72 8.68 15.66
CA GLN A 662 -14.25 8.55 15.78
C GLN A 662 -13.85 7.49 16.81
N VAL A 663 -14.50 7.48 17.98
CA VAL A 663 -14.29 6.44 19.00
C VAL A 663 -14.72 5.06 18.50
N ALA A 664 -15.90 4.95 17.88
CA ALA A 664 -16.41 3.68 17.38
C ALA A 664 -15.49 3.06 16.31
N TYR A 665 -15.04 3.84 15.34
CA TYR A 665 -14.14 3.35 14.28
C TYR A 665 -12.74 3.01 14.80
N TYR A 666 -12.21 3.78 15.76
CA TYR A 666 -10.96 3.43 16.43
C TYR A 666 -11.09 2.09 17.19
N LEU A 667 -12.21 1.87 17.88
CA LEU A 667 -12.51 0.59 18.54
C LEU A 667 -12.54 -0.56 17.52
N MET A 668 -13.20 -0.36 16.37
CA MET A 668 -13.24 -1.37 15.29
C MET A 668 -11.83 -1.67 14.74
N ASP A 669 -10.97 -0.67 14.59
CA ASP A 669 -9.59 -0.84 14.11
C ASP A 669 -8.70 -1.58 15.13
N THR A 670 -8.96 -1.38 16.43
CA THR A 670 -8.23 -2.04 17.53
C THR A 670 -8.69 -3.48 17.75
N ILE A 671 -10.01 -3.68 17.84
CA ILE A 671 -10.63 -5.00 18.02
C ILE A 671 -10.44 -5.87 16.78
N GLY A 672 -10.47 -5.25 15.60
CA GLY A 672 -10.31 -5.93 14.32
C GLY A 672 -11.62 -6.36 13.74
N ILE A 673 -12.50 -5.42 13.41
CA ILE A 673 -13.76 -5.67 12.72
C ILE A 673 -13.87 -4.74 11.51
N CYS A 674 -14.29 -5.29 10.37
CA CYS A 674 -14.57 -4.52 9.18
C CYS A 674 -15.58 -3.39 9.46
N HIS A 675 -15.28 -2.20 8.96
CA HIS A 675 -16.12 -1.01 9.05
C HIS A 675 -17.56 -1.20 8.54
N ASN A 676 -17.81 -2.09 7.58
CA ASN A 676 -19.17 -2.38 7.13
C ASN A 676 -20.00 -3.15 8.17
N ALA A 677 -19.41 -3.64 9.27
CA ALA A 677 -20.15 -4.18 10.42
C ALA A 677 -20.64 -3.08 11.37
N VAL A 678 -20.40 -1.80 11.07
CA VAL A 678 -20.90 -0.68 11.89
C VAL A 678 -22.42 -0.66 11.99
N TYR A 679 -23.15 -1.07 10.95
CA TYR A 679 -24.62 -1.05 10.94
C TYR A 679 -25.24 -1.90 12.07
N PRO A 680 -24.95 -3.21 12.18
CA PRO A 680 -25.46 -3.98 13.31
C PRO A 680 -24.92 -3.49 14.67
N LEU A 681 -23.69 -2.94 14.73
CA LEU A 681 -23.10 -2.40 15.96
C LEU A 681 -23.79 -1.13 16.46
N LEU A 682 -24.32 -0.31 15.55
CA LEU A 682 -25.10 0.90 15.87
C LEU A 682 -26.53 0.54 16.33
N GLU A 683 -27.09 -0.54 15.82
CA GLU A 683 -28.46 -0.99 16.13
C GLU A 683 -28.53 -1.86 17.38
N ASN A 684 -27.45 -2.57 17.73
CA ASN A 684 -27.39 -3.47 18.87
C ASN A 684 -26.11 -3.27 19.70
N PRO A 685 -26.18 -2.53 20.81
CA PRO A 685 -25.04 -2.32 21.71
C PRO A 685 -24.46 -3.60 22.33
N ASP A 686 -25.23 -4.67 22.47
CA ASP A 686 -24.75 -5.94 23.06
C ASP A 686 -23.68 -6.63 22.20
N LEU A 687 -23.62 -6.31 20.91
CA LEU A 687 -22.58 -6.82 20.03
C LEU A 687 -21.18 -6.30 20.42
N TRP A 688 -21.07 -5.11 21.02
CA TRP A 688 -19.79 -4.64 21.57
C TRP A 688 -19.35 -5.49 22.77
N ASN A 689 -20.30 -5.83 23.65
CA ASN A 689 -20.03 -6.72 24.79
C ASN A 689 -19.60 -8.11 24.30
N LEU A 690 -20.23 -8.63 23.24
CA LEU A 690 -19.86 -9.89 22.60
C LEU A 690 -18.42 -9.85 22.07
N LEU A 691 -18.05 -8.80 21.33
CA LEU A 691 -16.70 -8.65 20.77
C LEU A 691 -15.63 -8.57 21.86
N VAL A 692 -15.88 -7.78 22.91
CA VAL A 692 -14.97 -7.71 24.07
C VAL A 692 -14.88 -9.06 24.79
N LYS A 693 -16.00 -9.79 24.91
CA LYS A 693 -16.02 -11.13 25.51
C LYS A 693 -15.16 -12.13 24.70
N LEU A 694 -15.20 -12.07 23.37
CA LEU A 694 -14.33 -12.89 22.51
C LEU A 694 -12.85 -12.59 22.79
N ILE A 695 -12.47 -11.32 22.89
CA ILE A 695 -11.10 -10.92 23.26
C ILE A 695 -10.75 -11.46 24.65
N SER A 696 -11.62 -11.26 25.65
CA SER A 696 -11.39 -11.76 27.01
C SER A 696 -11.19 -13.28 27.07
N LEU A 697 -11.96 -14.05 26.30
CA LEU A 697 -11.82 -15.50 26.22
C LEU A 697 -10.51 -15.91 25.54
N ARG A 698 -10.13 -15.21 24.47
CA ARG A 698 -8.94 -15.50 23.67
C ARG A 698 -7.63 -15.18 24.39
N TYR A 699 -7.56 -14.01 25.00
CA TYR A 699 -6.34 -13.49 25.64
C TYR A 699 -6.31 -13.74 27.15
N ASN A 700 -7.36 -14.35 27.72
CA ASN A 700 -7.52 -14.59 29.15
C ASN A 700 -7.40 -13.30 30.01
N ILE A 701 -7.89 -12.18 29.48
CA ILE A 701 -7.88 -10.86 30.12
C ILE A 701 -9.30 -10.43 30.52
N LYS A 702 -9.45 -9.79 31.69
CA LYS A 702 -10.75 -9.28 32.16
C LYS A 702 -10.99 -7.89 31.57
N LEU A 703 -11.86 -7.81 30.56
CA LEU A 703 -12.16 -6.57 29.85
C LEU A 703 -13.66 -6.23 29.90
N SER A 704 -13.94 -4.94 29.83
CA SER A 704 -15.28 -4.39 29.58
C SER A 704 -15.24 -3.41 28.40
N VAL A 705 -16.39 -3.15 27.78
CA VAL A 705 -16.53 -2.13 26.73
C VAL A 705 -16.14 -0.75 27.24
N GLN A 706 -16.46 -0.44 28.51
CA GLN A 706 -16.10 0.84 29.14
C GLN A 706 -14.59 1.02 29.26
N ASP A 707 -13.87 -0.04 29.60
CA ASP A 707 -12.41 0.00 29.73
C ASP A 707 -11.73 0.30 28.41
N ILE A 708 -12.06 -0.45 27.36
CA ILE A 708 -11.47 -0.24 26.04
C ILE A 708 -11.90 1.11 25.43
N THR A 709 -13.13 1.55 25.70
CA THR A 709 -13.60 2.88 25.26
C THR A 709 -12.81 4.01 25.93
N LYS A 710 -12.55 3.91 27.24
CA LYS A 710 -11.72 4.87 27.97
C LYS A 710 -10.30 4.91 27.41
N PHE A 711 -9.72 3.73 27.16
CA PHE A 711 -8.40 3.60 26.55
C PHE A 711 -8.35 4.24 25.15
N VAL A 712 -9.32 3.96 24.28
CA VAL A 712 -9.37 4.55 22.94
C VAL A 712 -9.48 6.08 22.96
N LYS A 713 -10.29 6.64 23.85
CA LYS A 713 -10.37 8.11 24.03
C LYS A 713 -9.03 8.71 24.44
N LYS A 714 -8.31 8.05 25.36
CA LYS A 714 -6.93 8.43 25.73
C LYS A 714 -6.02 8.40 24.51
N MET A 715 -6.03 7.33 23.72
CA MET A 715 -5.17 7.22 22.53
C MET A 715 -5.46 8.28 21.46
N ILE A 716 -6.73 8.59 21.18
CA ILE A 716 -7.09 9.67 20.23
C ILE A 716 -6.54 11.01 20.73
N LYS A 717 -6.62 11.27 22.05
CA LYS A 717 -6.05 12.47 22.67
C LYS A 717 -4.52 12.50 22.52
N GLU A 718 -3.84 11.37 22.71
CA GLU A 718 -2.39 11.26 22.51
C GLU A 718 -1.98 11.49 21.04
N GLU A 719 -2.67 10.87 20.07
CA GLU A 719 -2.44 11.14 18.64
C GLU A 719 -2.66 12.63 18.32
N SER A 720 -3.71 13.24 18.88
CA SER A 720 -4.00 14.67 18.67
C SER A 720 -2.93 15.58 19.29
N LEU A 721 -2.42 15.25 20.48
CA LEU A 721 -1.34 15.98 21.13
C LEU A 721 -0.02 15.84 20.36
N TYR A 722 0.27 14.63 19.86
CA TYR A 722 1.41 14.38 18.97
C TYR A 722 1.35 15.28 17.75
N ASN A 723 0.21 15.33 17.04
CA ASN A 723 0.04 16.19 15.86
C ASN A 723 0.18 17.68 16.20
N LYS A 724 -0.33 18.11 17.36
CA LYS A 724 -0.19 19.49 17.83
C LYS A 724 1.29 19.84 18.09
N ALA A 725 2.05 18.92 18.68
CA ALA A 725 3.48 19.07 18.89
C ALA A 725 4.26 19.03 17.56
N ALA A 726 3.78 18.27 16.57
CA ALA A 726 4.48 18.12 15.28
C ALA A 726 4.60 19.41 14.47
N GLY A 727 3.80 20.43 14.82
CA GLY A 727 3.95 21.78 14.30
C GLY A 727 3.36 21.94 12.91
N GLY A 728 2.32 22.77 12.83
CA GLY A 728 1.81 23.34 11.60
C GLY A 728 1.38 24.76 11.91
N LYS A 729 1.84 25.76 11.12
CA LYS A 729 1.49 27.17 11.36
C LYS A 729 -0.02 27.45 11.18
N ASN A 730 -0.74 26.56 10.51
CA ASN A 730 -2.17 26.64 10.29
C ASN A 730 -2.81 25.31 10.69
N ARG A 731 -3.88 25.37 11.48
CA ARG A 731 -4.77 24.22 11.73
C ARG A 731 -5.34 23.73 10.40
N PRO A 732 -5.65 22.42 10.27
CA PRO A 732 -6.38 21.94 9.12
C PRO A 732 -7.67 22.76 8.98
N SER A 733 -7.95 23.25 7.78
CA SER A 733 -9.21 23.91 7.42
C SER A 733 -9.74 23.27 6.15
N LEU A 734 -11.05 23.32 5.97
CA LEU A 734 -11.65 22.88 4.72
C LEU A 734 -11.34 23.93 3.63
N PRO A 735 -11.34 23.54 2.34
CA PRO A 735 -11.33 24.49 1.25
C PRO A 735 -12.45 25.54 1.38
N ARG A 736 -12.13 26.80 1.07
CA ARG A 736 -13.00 27.98 1.26
C ARG A 736 -14.43 27.82 0.72
N ILE A 737 -14.57 27.12 -0.41
CA ILE A 737 -15.87 26.82 -1.03
C ILE A 737 -16.87 26.15 -0.06
N PHE A 738 -16.38 25.35 0.89
CA PHE A 738 -17.24 24.64 1.82
C PHE A 738 -17.84 25.54 2.90
N TYR A 739 -17.20 26.67 3.21
CA TYR A 739 -17.71 27.66 4.16
C TYR A 739 -18.59 28.71 3.48
N GLU A 740 -18.26 29.09 2.25
CA GLU A 740 -18.85 30.26 1.60
C GLU A 740 -19.95 29.95 0.60
N ALA A 741 -19.87 28.83 -0.11
CA ALA A 741 -20.82 28.48 -1.16
C ALA A 741 -21.78 27.40 -0.64
N PRO A 742 -23.08 27.74 -0.41
CA PRO A 742 -24.06 26.76 0.01
C PRO A 742 -24.14 25.60 -0.98
N ASN A 743 -24.29 24.38 -0.45
CA ASN A 743 -24.52 23.20 -1.27
C ASN A 743 -25.80 23.39 -2.10
N PRO A 744 -25.78 23.11 -3.41
CA PRO A 744 -26.92 23.39 -4.28
C PRO A 744 -28.20 22.64 -3.93
N VAL A 745 -28.12 21.50 -3.24
CA VAL A 745 -29.28 20.69 -2.83
C VAL A 745 -29.64 20.90 -1.38
N SER A 746 -28.69 20.68 -0.46
CA SER A 746 -28.98 20.78 0.97
C SER A 746 -29.12 22.22 1.47
N LYS A 747 -28.74 23.21 0.64
CA LYS A 747 -28.75 24.66 0.93
C LYS A 747 -27.93 25.07 2.16
N SER A 748 -27.03 24.20 2.61
CA SER A 748 -26.19 24.38 3.79
C SER A 748 -24.75 24.67 3.40
N ALA A 749 -24.02 25.37 4.27
CA ALA A 749 -22.58 25.53 4.21
C ALA A 749 -21.96 25.01 5.51
N PHE A 750 -20.70 24.57 5.48
CA PHE A 750 -20.01 24.08 6.66
C PHE A 750 -19.83 25.22 7.68
N GLY A 751 -20.37 25.04 8.89
CA GLY A 751 -20.59 26.14 9.83
C GLY A 751 -20.14 25.85 11.27
N PHE A 752 -18.88 25.44 11.46
CA PHE A 752 -18.27 25.28 12.79
C PHE A 752 -17.12 26.26 12.99
N SER A 753 -17.06 26.89 14.17
CA SER A 753 -15.93 27.73 14.57
C SER A 753 -14.70 26.88 14.88
N GLU A 754 -13.51 27.47 14.71
CA GLU A 754 -12.26 26.80 15.08
C GLU A 754 -12.24 26.39 16.56
N ASP A 755 -12.73 27.26 17.45
CA ASP A 755 -12.84 26.97 18.89
C ASP A 755 -13.72 25.74 19.19
N ALA A 756 -14.81 25.53 18.44
CA ALA A 756 -15.65 24.36 18.61
C ALA A 756 -14.96 23.06 18.17
N LEU A 757 -14.16 23.14 17.10
CA LEU A 757 -13.36 22.00 16.61
C LEU A 757 -12.21 21.67 17.57
N GLU A 758 -11.62 22.68 18.21
CA GLU A 758 -10.55 22.51 19.21
C GLU A 758 -11.00 21.76 20.43
N LYS A 759 -12.17 22.12 20.94
CA LYS A 759 -12.70 21.61 22.20
C LYS A 759 -13.49 20.32 22.00
N ILE A 760 -13.48 19.74 20.80
CA ILE A 760 -14.27 18.53 20.51
C ILE A 760 -13.95 17.38 21.47
N PHE A 761 -12.68 17.26 21.87
CA PHE A 761 -12.19 16.23 22.79
C PHE A 761 -12.09 16.68 24.25
N ASP A 762 -12.44 17.93 24.60
CA ASP A 762 -12.42 18.43 25.99
C ASP A 762 -13.45 17.73 26.88
N ALA A 763 -14.44 17.09 26.29
CA ALA A 763 -15.44 16.29 26.99
C ALA A 763 -14.91 14.95 27.52
N TRP A 764 -13.65 14.61 27.27
CA TRP A 764 -13.03 13.32 27.63
C TRP A 764 -12.04 13.41 28.78
#